data_AF-A0A351H6U3-F1
#
_entry.id   AF-A0A351H6U3-F1
#
_cell.length_a   1.000
_cell.length_b   1.000
_cell.length_c   1.000
_cell.angle_alpha   90.00
_cell.angle_beta   90.00
_cell.angle_gamma   90.00
#
_symmetry.space_group_name_H-M   'P 1'
#
loop_
_entity.id
_entity.type
_entity.pdbx_description
1 polymer ?
#
loop_
_entity_poly.entity_id
_entity_poly.type
_entity_poly.pdbx_seq_one_letter_code
_entity_poly.pdbx_strand_id
1 'polypeptide(L)'
;MKFTSLNKTEQKTFNIRDFSGGADYADKRSLKGGKPLSEALNMYCKDGRLTSRPGISSNSGNAIINPNCTTDEYRTYHVTDCTVTVDGSENKIAYFQLCEADAHCYIYIFLIDASGISSPAGYLLFNRVTSENFYVPRNILFFTGKPVNGGGVFALITRCDLYNTSDKITDMYEISADRTEWNCINNFYIPVVSINGRGNRYEEATASKLAYTDQPEALESMNMLTNYFKAYYTSDGHSSSFKLPFSNLSDNTVKCRVYISASQYTEWLVTGTSNTQKLYNADITLNIDREKGIIYFTGADNSDYPVPMMNLYHENNICVTAEKKVDIDTLHNTVWTACAGSGSKLIVSGGSGSQIFSVSYDNPLYFPCNSSVNVGESDQEIKALLPYKGGVLVYKKSGVYSVYVKNGAVINTNALLADNDTQFYRRDTFTVKKVNCNIGGKNPNVCTLFEGSPVWLGTDNVIYRLNTSTFKAEALSEAVTPLLNNIIYYGYSFAIAYGKYYMLFMEEKAVIMEYNAKGEPCWYYWDFGNIKVKGAAVSEGKLLLFCVGSDNKVFYTARLSGNTDTDMRYVGTDITASQKSFTSRFTTAHLDFGSIASKKLIGSVTASLSSNGYADIYINGKSLDRLRLSGKSSDCGCGALNTVKIIPHIYGANEFYLTAESNEGLTAGEITVSYKTVK
;
A
#
# COMPACT_ATOMS: atom_id res chain seq x y z
N MET A 1 -32.98 -26.28 -73.63
CA MET A 1 -32.65 -25.44 -72.45
C MET A 1 -31.14 -25.32 -72.36
N LYS A 2 -30.59 -24.11 -72.57
CA LYS A 2 -29.17 -23.83 -72.33
C LYS A 2 -29.01 -23.53 -70.84
N PHE A 3 -28.20 -24.31 -70.12
CA PHE A 3 -27.75 -23.94 -68.78
C PHE A 3 -26.95 -22.64 -68.92
N THR A 4 -27.51 -21.53 -68.43
CA THR A 4 -26.73 -20.33 -68.15
C THR A 4 -25.61 -20.73 -67.19
N SER A 5 -24.37 -20.42 -67.59
CA SER A 5 -23.18 -20.66 -66.79
C SER A 5 -23.42 -20.26 -65.33
N LEU A 6 -23.23 -21.20 -64.41
CA LEU A 6 -23.15 -20.92 -62.98
C LEU A 6 -22.11 -19.83 -62.79
N ASN A 7 -22.56 -18.60 -62.49
CA ASN A 7 -21.68 -17.52 -62.10
C ASN A 7 -20.82 -18.05 -60.94
N LYS A 8 -19.51 -18.21 -61.17
CA LYS A 8 -18.54 -18.54 -60.12
C LYS A 8 -18.61 -17.42 -59.08
N THR A 9 -19.41 -17.63 -58.05
CA THR A 9 -19.41 -16.75 -56.87
C THR A 9 -18.13 -17.05 -56.11
N GLU A 10 -17.19 -16.12 -56.17
CA GLU A 10 -15.88 -16.23 -55.53
C GLU A 10 -16.05 -16.42 -54.01
N GLN A 11 -15.48 -17.52 -53.49
CA GLN A 11 -15.44 -17.82 -52.06
C GLN A 11 -14.32 -17.01 -51.43
N LYS A 12 -14.67 -16.19 -50.44
CA LYS A 12 -13.74 -15.39 -49.64
C LYS A 12 -13.53 -16.04 -48.28
N THR A 13 -12.37 -15.80 -47.68
CA THR A 13 -12.03 -16.26 -46.34
C THR A 13 -11.69 -15.08 -45.43
N PHE A 14 -12.03 -15.22 -44.16
CA PHE A 14 -11.60 -14.34 -43.09
C PHE A 14 -10.95 -15.21 -42.01
N ASN A 15 -9.74 -14.84 -41.56
CA ASN A 15 -8.96 -15.65 -40.62
C ASN A 15 -8.61 -14.85 -39.37
N ILE A 16 -8.91 -15.42 -38.20
CA ILE A 16 -8.35 -15.02 -36.91
C ILE A 16 -7.26 -16.03 -36.59
N ARG A 17 -6.00 -15.63 -36.76
CA ARG A 17 -4.84 -16.51 -36.56
C ARG A 17 -4.19 -16.40 -35.19
N ASP A 18 -4.44 -15.28 -34.51
CA ASP A 18 -3.79 -14.90 -33.27
C ASP A 18 -4.78 -14.17 -32.37
N PHE A 19 -4.78 -14.50 -31.09
CA PHE A 19 -5.60 -13.88 -30.04
C PHE A 19 -4.83 -12.90 -29.15
N SER A 20 -3.57 -12.61 -29.46
CA SER A 20 -2.73 -11.68 -28.71
C SER A 20 -3.23 -10.24 -28.72
N GLY A 21 -4.24 -9.89 -29.53
CA GLY A 21 -4.85 -8.55 -29.57
C GLY A 21 -5.86 -8.27 -28.44
N GLY A 22 -6.26 -9.30 -27.68
CA GLY A 22 -7.22 -9.16 -26.57
C GLY A 22 -8.66 -8.86 -27.01
N ALA A 23 -9.51 -8.48 -26.05
CA ALA A 23 -10.92 -8.17 -26.26
C ALA A 23 -11.23 -6.67 -26.23
N ASP A 24 -12.23 -6.25 -27.00
CA ASP A 24 -12.85 -4.93 -26.93
C ASP A 24 -14.31 -5.02 -26.45
N TYR A 25 -14.52 -4.68 -25.18
CA TYR A 25 -15.84 -4.66 -24.56
C TYR A 25 -16.61 -3.38 -24.86
N ALA A 26 -15.94 -2.34 -25.37
CA ALA A 26 -16.54 -1.05 -25.73
C ALA A 26 -17.09 -1.05 -27.15
N ASP A 27 -16.35 -1.63 -28.11
CA ASP A 27 -16.78 -1.77 -29.50
C ASP A 27 -16.74 -3.23 -29.96
N LYS A 28 -17.91 -3.88 -29.98
CA LYS A 28 -18.05 -5.27 -30.43
C LYS A 28 -17.68 -5.49 -31.90
N ARG A 29 -17.70 -4.45 -32.74
CA ARG A 29 -17.37 -4.50 -34.18
C ARG A 29 -15.92 -4.22 -34.48
N SER A 30 -15.10 -3.99 -33.45
CA SER A 30 -13.70 -3.66 -33.57
C SER A 30 -12.90 -4.83 -34.21
N LEU A 31 -12.82 -4.85 -35.55
CA LEU A 31 -11.59 -5.26 -36.25
C LEU A 31 -10.61 -4.07 -36.40
N LYS A 32 -11.08 -2.85 -36.08
CA LYS A 32 -10.28 -1.64 -35.98
C LYS A 32 -9.17 -1.86 -34.94
N GLY A 33 -7.91 -1.62 -35.32
CA GLY A 33 -6.77 -1.81 -34.42
C GLY A 33 -6.34 -3.26 -34.17
N GLY A 34 -6.93 -4.26 -34.85
CA GLY A 34 -6.44 -5.64 -34.76
C GLY A 34 -6.83 -6.42 -33.50
N LYS A 35 -7.91 -6.03 -32.81
CA LYS A 35 -8.47 -6.79 -31.68
C LYS A 35 -9.36 -7.94 -32.18
N PRO A 36 -9.02 -9.21 -31.91
CA PRO A 36 -9.73 -10.36 -32.47
C PRO A 36 -11.03 -10.73 -31.73
N LEU A 37 -11.24 -10.19 -30.53
CA LEU A 37 -12.32 -10.58 -29.63
C LEU A 37 -13.19 -9.37 -29.25
N SER A 38 -14.48 -9.61 -29.08
CA SER A 38 -15.40 -8.67 -28.41
C SER A 38 -15.54 -9.01 -26.92
N GLU A 39 -15.37 -10.28 -26.55
CA GLU A 39 -15.48 -10.74 -25.16
C GLU A 39 -14.51 -11.91 -24.90
N ALA A 40 -13.85 -11.92 -23.74
CA ALA A 40 -13.00 -13.02 -23.25
C ALA A 40 -13.17 -13.22 -21.73
N LEU A 41 -14.08 -14.12 -21.34
CA LEU A 41 -14.41 -14.44 -19.94
C LEU A 41 -13.63 -15.66 -19.47
N ASN A 42 -12.90 -15.52 -18.35
CA ASN A 42 -12.06 -16.56 -17.75
C ASN A 42 -11.04 -17.16 -18.73
N MET A 43 -10.55 -16.34 -19.65
CA MET A 43 -9.54 -16.72 -20.64
C MET A 43 -8.46 -15.65 -20.73
N TYR A 44 -7.31 -15.99 -21.30
CA TYR A 44 -6.20 -15.07 -21.57
C TYR A 44 -5.33 -15.61 -22.71
N CYS A 45 -4.48 -14.76 -23.29
CA CYS A 45 -3.57 -15.22 -24.34
C CYS A 45 -2.32 -15.88 -23.75
N LYS A 46 -2.04 -17.08 -24.23
CA LYS A 46 -0.82 -17.84 -23.95
C LYS A 46 -0.29 -18.39 -25.27
N ASP A 47 0.91 -17.97 -25.64
CA ASP A 47 1.61 -18.44 -26.87
C ASP A 47 0.76 -18.27 -28.15
N GLY A 48 0.08 -17.13 -28.29
CA GLY A 48 -0.80 -16.80 -29.43
C GLY A 48 -2.16 -17.50 -29.42
N ARG A 49 -2.42 -18.36 -28.43
CA ARG A 49 -3.69 -19.07 -28.24
C ARG A 49 -4.49 -18.45 -27.12
N LEU A 50 -5.82 -18.49 -27.26
CA LEU A 50 -6.71 -18.11 -26.18
C LEU A 50 -6.98 -19.32 -25.30
N THR A 51 -6.58 -19.29 -24.04
CA THR A 51 -6.68 -20.42 -23.11
C THR A 51 -7.43 -20.02 -21.85
N SER A 52 -8.18 -20.93 -21.26
CA SER A 52 -8.76 -20.77 -19.92
C SER A 52 -7.73 -20.28 -18.93
N ARG A 53 -8.14 -19.34 -18.07
CA ARG A 53 -7.32 -18.89 -16.94
C ARG A 53 -6.95 -20.07 -16.04
N PRO A 54 -5.80 -20.01 -15.35
CA PRO A 54 -5.57 -20.91 -14.23
C PRO A 54 -6.64 -20.69 -13.14
N GLY A 55 -6.99 -21.76 -12.44
CA GLY A 55 -7.87 -21.72 -11.28
C GLY A 55 -7.16 -21.22 -10.01
N ILE A 56 -7.95 -20.89 -8.98
CA ILE A 56 -7.46 -20.67 -7.61
C ILE A 56 -7.20 -22.04 -6.98
N SER A 57 -5.95 -22.33 -6.63
CA SER A 57 -5.56 -23.60 -6.02
C SER A 57 -5.05 -23.38 -4.61
N SER A 58 -5.65 -24.09 -3.66
CA SER A 58 -5.26 -24.08 -2.26
C SER A 58 -5.69 -25.37 -1.56
N ASN A 59 -5.26 -25.56 -0.31
CA ASN A 59 -5.64 -26.68 0.56
C ASN A 59 -6.00 -26.14 1.96
N SER A 60 -6.72 -26.92 2.77
CA SER A 60 -7.22 -26.46 4.07
C SER A 60 -6.13 -25.99 5.05
N GLY A 61 -4.88 -26.42 4.90
CA GLY A 61 -3.75 -25.95 5.71
C GLY A 61 -3.33 -24.50 5.42
N ASN A 62 -3.79 -23.91 4.32
CA ASN A 62 -3.52 -22.52 3.94
C ASN A 62 -4.59 -21.54 4.47
N ALA A 63 -5.55 -22.01 5.26
CA ALA A 63 -6.52 -21.15 5.92
C ALA A 63 -5.84 -20.29 7.00
N ILE A 64 -6.17 -19.01 7.01
CA ILE A 64 -5.70 -18.00 7.98
C ILE A 64 -6.79 -17.85 9.03
N ILE A 65 -6.64 -18.52 10.17
CA ILE A 65 -7.66 -18.62 11.20
C ILE A 65 -7.05 -18.27 12.54
N ASN A 66 -7.80 -17.53 13.37
CA ASN A 66 -7.53 -17.50 14.78
C ASN A 66 -8.38 -18.58 15.49
N PRO A 67 -7.76 -19.52 16.24
CA PRO A 67 -8.49 -20.59 16.92
C PRO A 67 -9.48 -20.09 17.97
N ASN A 68 -9.32 -18.87 18.49
CA ASN A 68 -10.15 -18.30 19.55
C ASN A 68 -11.40 -17.56 19.05
N CYS A 69 -11.58 -17.47 17.74
CA CYS A 69 -12.59 -16.61 17.12
C CYS A 69 -13.77 -17.45 16.60
N THR A 70 -15.00 -17.16 17.01
CA THR A 70 -16.16 -18.03 16.71
C THR A 70 -16.73 -17.81 15.30
N THR A 71 -17.37 -18.83 14.71
CA THR A 71 -17.84 -18.81 13.32
C THR A 71 -18.95 -17.80 13.02
N ASP A 72 -19.55 -17.16 14.03
CA ASP A 72 -20.73 -16.30 13.88
C ASP A 72 -20.43 -14.79 13.95
N GLU A 73 -19.17 -14.45 14.16
CA GLU A 73 -18.71 -13.07 14.26
C GLU A 73 -18.53 -12.40 12.90
N TYR A 74 -19.00 -11.16 12.76
CA TYR A 74 -18.75 -10.34 11.57
C TYR A 74 -17.29 -9.87 11.54
N ARG A 75 -16.56 -10.23 10.49
CA ARG A 75 -15.13 -9.94 10.34
C ARG A 75 -14.86 -9.19 9.04
N THR A 76 -13.88 -8.29 9.09
CA THR A 76 -13.32 -7.66 7.88
C THR A 76 -11.89 -8.13 7.69
N TYR A 77 -11.55 -8.55 6.48
CA TYR A 77 -10.22 -9.09 6.13
C TYR A 77 -9.42 -8.07 5.34
N HIS A 78 -8.15 -7.94 5.70
CA HIS A 78 -7.25 -6.95 5.13
C HIS A 78 -5.90 -7.59 4.81
N VAL A 79 -5.34 -7.19 3.69
CA VAL A 79 -3.97 -7.50 3.28
C VAL A 79 -3.24 -6.18 3.13
N THR A 80 -2.05 -6.11 3.72
CA THR A 80 -1.24 -4.89 3.71
C THR A 80 -0.47 -4.76 2.40
N ASP A 81 -0.31 -3.53 1.92
CA ASP A 81 0.49 -3.25 0.72
C ASP A 81 2.00 -3.38 1.00
N CYS A 82 2.41 -3.17 2.26
CA CYS A 82 3.79 -3.29 2.68
C CYS A 82 4.25 -4.75 2.79
N THR A 83 5.57 -4.93 2.79
CA THR A 83 6.24 -6.17 3.15
C THR A 83 7.10 -5.85 4.37
N VAL A 84 7.15 -6.76 5.34
CA VAL A 84 7.96 -6.60 6.54
C VAL A 84 9.05 -7.66 6.57
N THR A 85 10.23 -7.30 7.07
CA THR A 85 11.33 -8.25 7.24
C THR A 85 11.31 -8.78 8.67
N VAL A 86 11.30 -10.11 8.80
CA VAL A 86 11.32 -10.83 10.08
C VAL A 86 12.33 -11.97 9.94
N ASP A 87 13.33 -12.06 10.82
CA ASP A 87 14.47 -12.99 10.72
C ASP A 87 15.18 -12.99 9.35
N GLY A 88 15.27 -11.82 8.71
CA GLY A 88 15.85 -11.71 7.36
C GLY A 88 14.97 -12.29 6.25
N SER A 89 13.75 -12.73 6.55
CA SER A 89 12.77 -13.19 5.58
C SER A 89 11.68 -12.15 5.36
N GLU A 90 11.34 -11.90 4.09
CA GLU A 90 10.24 -11.03 3.73
C GLU A 90 8.89 -11.72 3.94
N ASN A 91 8.01 -11.04 4.67
CA ASN A 91 6.67 -11.51 5.00
C ASN A 91 5.64 -10.46 4.62
N LYS A 92 4.48 -10.93 4.17
CA LYS A 92 3.29 -10.11 4.06
C LYS A 92 2.55 -10.09 5.38
N ILE A 93 1.91 -8.97 5.70
CA ILE A 93 0.98 -8.91 6.82
C ILE A 93 -0.44 -9.01 6.29
N ALA A 94 -1.19 -9.92 6.87
CA ALA A 94 -2.63 -9.99 6.72
C ALA A 94 -3.26 -9.92 8.12
N TYR A 95 -4.42 -9.30 8.23
CA TYR A 95 -5.13 -9.21 9.49
C TYR A 95 -6.64 -9.29 9.26
N PHE A 96 -7.36 -9.65 10.30
CA PHE A 96 -8.79 -9.42 10.34
C PHE A 96 -9.18 -8.60 11.55
N GLN A 97 -10.17 -7.74 11.34
CA GLN A 97 -10.73 -6.87 12.35
C GLN A 97 -12.13 -7.36 12.70
N LEU A 98 -12.33 -7.56 14.00
CA LEU A 98 -13.59 -7.93 14.62
C LEU A 98 -13.95 -6.84 15.62
N CYS A 99 -15.04 -6.12 15.41
CA CYS A 99 -15.57 -5.23 16.43
C CYS A 99 -16.91 -5.78 16.92
N GLU A 100 -16.98 -6.11 18.20
CA GLU A 100 -18.21 -6.46 18.88
C GLU A 100 -18.98 -5.16 19.14
N ALA A 101 -20.23 -5.11 18.68
CA ALA A 101 -21.09 -3.96 18.90
C ALA A 101 -21.10 -3.65 20.40
N ASP A 102 -20.66 -2.43 20.74
CA ASP A 102 -20.67 -1.84 22.08
C ASP A 102 -19.55 -2.17 23.08
N ALA A 103 -18.54 -2.99 22.78
CA ALA A 103 -17.57 -3.38 23.80
C ALA A 103 -16.09 -3.37 23.38
N HIS A 104 -15.74 -4.11 22.32
CA HIS A 104 -14.34 -4.41 21.99
C HIS A 104 -14.11 -4.40 20.49
N CYS A 105 -12.92 -4.01 20.07
CA CYS A 105 -12.43 -4.28 18.72
C CYS A 105 -11.06 -4.96 18.75
N TYR A 106 -10.98 -6.13 18.13
CA TYR A 106 -9.79 -6.94 17.98
C TYR A 106 -9.20 -6.78 16.59
N ILE A 107 -7.88 -6.70 16.51
CA ILE A 107 -7.12 -6.81 15.27
C ILE A 107 -6.18 -7.99 15.43
N TYR A 108 -6.50 -9.10 14.75
CA TYR A 108 -5.67 -10.30 14.76
C TYR A 108 -4.73 -10.29 13.57
N ILE A 109 -3.43 -10.36 13.84
CA ILE A 109 -2.39 -10.09 12.85
C ILE A 109 -1.64 -11.39 12.53
N PHE A 110 -1.33 -11.61 11.27
CA PHE A 110 -0.64 -12.78 10.76
C PHE A 110 0.51 -12.37 9.86
N LEU A 111 1.63 -13.05 10.01
CA LEU A 111 2.75 -13.01 9.06
C LEU A 111 2.56 -14.14 8.05
N ILE A 112 2.73 -13.80 6.78
CA ILE A 112 2.50 -14.70 5.65
C ILE A 112 3.80 -14.78 4.87
N ASP A 113 4.39 -15.97 4.84
CA ASP A 113 5.65 -16.19 4.14
C ASP A 113 5.47 -16.26 2.60
N ALA A 114 6.58 -16.36 1.87
CA ALA A 114 6.59 -16.51 0.42
C ALA A 114 5.83 -17.76 -0.07
N SER A 115 5.75 -18.80 0.76
CA SER A 115 5.06 -20.04 0.43
C SER A 115 3.53 -19.89 0.53
N GLY A 116 3.06 -18.92 1.33
CA GLY A 116 1.67 -18.66 1.65
C GLY A 116 1.24 -19.25 3.00
N ILE A 117 2.17 -19.80 3.79
CA ILE A 117 1.87 -20.30 5.13
C ILE A 117 1.73 -19.10 6.06
N SER A 118 0.69 -19.14 6.91
CA SER A 118 0.42 -18.10 7.89
C SER A 118 0.97 -18.48 9.27
N SER A 119 1.50 -17.49 9.97
CA SER A 119 1.91 -17.59 11.37
C SER A 119 1.20 -16.49 12.17
N PRO A 120 0.50 -16.81 13.28
CA PRO A 120 -0.05 -15.79 14.16
C PRO A 120 1.04 -14.86 14.67
N ALA A 121 0.76 -13.56 14.68
CA ALA A 121 1.67 -12.51 15.08
C ALA A 121 1.01 -11.61 16.13
N GLY A 122 0.35 -12.22 17.10
CA GLY A 122 -0.38 -11.54 18.17
C GLY A 122 -1.66 -10.82 17.72
N TYR A 123 -2.19 -10.00 18.63
CA TYR A 123 -3.37 -9.19 18.40
C TYR A 123 -3.28 -7.85 19.12
N LEU A 124 -4.13 -6.92 18.70
CA LEU A 124 -4.37 -5.64 19.37
C LEU A 124 -5.82 -5.58 19.83
N LEU A 125 -6.04 -5.09 21.04
CA LEU A 125 -7.36 -4.95 21.66
C LEU A 125 -7.65 -3.49 21.97
N PHE A 126 -8.79 -3.02 21.46
CA PHE A 126 -9.31 -1.69 21.71
C PHE A 126 -10.63 -1.81 22.46
N ASN A 127 -10.64 -1.36 23.71
CA ASN A 127 -11.81 -1.39 24.57
C ASN A 127 -12.58 -0.08 24.45
N ARG A 128 -13.90 -0.17 24.56
CA ARG A 128 -14.75 0.98 24.84
C ARG A 128 -14.30 1.64 26.14
N VAL A 129 -14.15 2.96 26.09
CA VAL A 129 -13.67 3.76 27.24
C VAL A 129 -14.85 4.14 28.12
N THR A 130 -15.93 4.64 27.52
CA THR A 130 -17.18 5.01 28.20
C THR A 130 -18.39 4.70 27.30
N SER A 131 -19.60 4.89 27.81
CA SER A 131 -20.82 4.83 27.00
C SER A 131 -20.82 5.83 25.83
N GLU A 132 -20.04 6.91 25.92
CA GLU A 132 -20.00 7.99 24.93
C GLU A 132 -18.70 8.00 24.11
N ASN A 133 -17.68 7.22 24.49
CA ASN A 133 -16.38 7.19 23.82
C ASN A 133 -15.96 5.75 23.51
N PHE A 134 -15.86 5.43 22.22
CA PHE A 134 -15.29 4.19 21.72
C PHE A 134 -14.39 4.42 20.51
N TYR A 135 -13.07 4.44 20.75
CA TYR A 135 -12.07 4.63 19.72
C TYR A 135 -11.81 3.36 18.92
N VAL A 136 -12.36 3.30 17.71
CA VAL A 136 -12.24 2.16 16.80
C VAL A 136 -11.10 2.40 15.80
N PRO A 137 -10.22 1.41 15.56
CA PRO A 137 -9.20 1.48 14.51
C PRO A 137 -9.80 1.74 13.13
N ARG A 138 -9.23 2.72 12.41
CA ARG A 138 -9.65 3.08 11.04
C ARG A 138 -8.54 2.87 10.02
N ASN A 139 -7.33 3.35 10.32
CA ASN A 139 -6.15 3.18 9.47
C ASN A 139 -5.04 2.51 10.27
N ILE A 140 -4.41 1.49 9.67
CA ILE A 140 -3.33 0.72 10.27
C ILE A 140 -2.22 0.64 9.23
N LEU A 141 -1.08 1.22 9.54
CA LEU A 141 0.12 1.15 8.69
C LEU A 141 1.14 0.26 9.37
N PHE A 142 1.69 -0.69 8.62
CA PHE A 142 2.78 -1.53 9.10
C PHE A 142 4.07 -1.18 8.37
N PHE A 143 5.19 -1.24 9.08
CA PHE A 143 6.51 -1.07 8.48
C PHE A 143 7.59 -1.75 9.32
N THR A 144 8.75 -2.00 8.71
CA THR A 144 9.95 -2.47 9.40
C THR A 144 10.83 -1.30 9.79
N GLY A 145 11.56 -1.43 10.90
CA GLY A 145 12.61 -0.53 11.34
C GLY A 145 13.59 -1.26 12.27
N LYS A 146 14.62 -0.56 12.74
CA LYS A 146 15.53 -1.08 13.75
C LYS A 146 14.73 -1.39 15.03
N PRO A 147 14.84 -2.62 15.58
CA PRO A 147 14.14 -2.96 16.81
C PRO A 147 14.47 -2.01 17.95
N VAL A 148 13.46 -1.63 18.72
CA VAL A 148 13.65 -0.79 19.91
C VAL A 148 13.60 -1.66 21.15
N ASN A 149 12.47 -2.32 21.39
CA ASN A 149 12.30 -3.29 22.48
C ASN A 149 11.74 -4.63 21.99
N GLY A 150 11.50 -4.79 20.69
CA GLY A 150 10.78 -5.92 20.12
C GLY A 150 11.46 -6.53 18.90
N GLY A 151 10.64 -6.90 17.91
CA GLY A 151 11.04 -7.57 16.67
C GLY A 151 11.26 -6.63 15.48
N GLY A 152 11.19 -5.30 15.65
CA GLY A 152 11.43 -4.33 14.57
C GLY A 152 10.33 -4.24 13.51
N VAL A 153 9.13 -4.77 13.80
CA VAL A 153 7.92 -4.50 13.01
C VAL A 153 7.01 -3.58 13.81
N PHE A 154 6.63 -2.48 13.20
CA PHE A 154 5.85 -1.42 13.82
C PHE A 154 4.45 -1.33 13.19
N ALA A 155 3.47 -0.99 14.01
CA ALA A 155 2.12 -0.65 13.59
C ALA A 155 1.79 0.77 14.05
N LEU A 156 1.44 1.63 13.11
CA LEU A 156 0.95 2.99 13.37
C LEU A 156 -0.55 3.03 13.12
N ILE A 157 -1.32 3.32 14.16
CA ILE A 157 -2.77 3.09 14.17
C ILE A 157 -3.48 4.39 14.46
N THR A 158 -4.27 4.86 13.49
CA THR A 158 -5.23 5.93 13.72
C THR A 158 -6.57 5.34 14.11
N ARG A 159 -7.05 5.71 15.28
CA ARG A 159 -8.38 5.39 15.82
C ARG A 159 -9.26 6.62 15.76
N CYS A 160 -10.54 6.42 15.45
CA CYS A 160 -11.55 7.47 15.56
C CYS A 160 -12.57 7.06 16.60
N ASP A 161 -13.08 8.03 17.37
CA ASP A 161 -14.26 7.76 18.19
C ASP A 161 -15.45 7.40 17.28
N LEU A 162 -16.16 6.34 17.67
CA LEU A 162 -17.33 5.83 16.96
C LEU A 162 -18.48 6.84 16.96
N TYR A 163 -18.61 7.63 18.03
CA TYR A 163 -19.69 8.60 18.22
C TYR A 163 -19.31 10.00 17.72
N ASN A 164 -18.02 10.33 17.74
CA ASN A 164 -17.46 11.54 17.14
C ASN A 164 -16.26 11.24 16.23
N THR A 165 -16.52 10.96 14.95
CA THR A 165 -15.44 10.63 13.99
C THR A 165 -14.42 11.74 13.71
N SER A 166 -14.67 12.97 14.21
CA SER A 166 -13.69 14.06 14.16
C SER A 166 -12.60 13.94 15.23
N ASP A 167 -12.90 13.23 16.33
CA ASP A 167 -11.95 12.94 17.40
C ASP A 167 -11.11 11.71 17.05
N LYS A 168 -9.79 11.90 17.02
CA LYS A 168 -8.85 10.89 16.53
C LYS A 168 -7.62 10.81 17.41
N ILE A 169 -7.17 9.59 17.63
CA ILE A 169 -5.97 9.27 18.39
C ILE A 169 -5.06 8.42 17.51
N THR A 170 -3.76 8.70 17.55
CA THR A 170 -2.75 7.82 16.96
C THR A 170 -1.98 7.10 18.06
N ASP A 171 -1.83 5.79 17.92
CA ASP A 171 -0.94 4.98 18.73
C ASP A 171 0.08 4.28 17.85
N MET A 172 1.23 3.95 18.44
CA MET A 172 2.29 3.19 17.79
C MET A 172 2.60 1.95 18.62
N TYR A 173 2.73 0.82 17.94
CA TYR A 173 3.08 -0.46 18.56
C TYR A 173 4.31 -1.07 17.89
N GLU A 174 5.10 -1.81 18.64
CA GLU A 174 6.14 -2.70 18.12
C GLU A 174 5.77 -4.15 18.45
N ILE A 175 5.91 -5.06 17.50
CA ILE A 175 5.76 -6.49 17.79
C ILE A 175 6.86 -6.93 18.78
N SER A 176 6.54 -7.78 19.74
CA SER A 176 7.51 -8.46 20.60
C SER A 176 8.54 -9.27 19.81
N ALA A 177 9.71 -9.51 20.40
CA ALA A 177 10.78 -10.28 19.76
C ALA A 177 10.35 -11.73 19.43
N ASP A 178 9.49 -12.33 20.25
CA ASP A 178 8.92 -13.68 20.04
C ASP A 178 7.65 -13.70 19.16
N ARG A 179 7.13 -12.52 18.79
CA ARG A 179 6.00 -12.28 17.88
C ARG A 179 4.64 -12.68 18.42
N THR A 180 4.52 -12.83 19.73
CA THR A 180 3.26 -13.27 20.35
C THR A 180 2.36 -12.10 20.75
N GLU A 181 2.95 -10.92 20.98
CA GLU A 181 2.25 -9.72 21.46
C GLU A 181 2.72 -8.43 20.76
N TRP A 182 1.93 -7.37 20.88
CA TRP A 182 2.24 -6.02 20.40
C TRP A 182 2.34 -5.05 21.58
N ASN A 183 3.49 -4.40 21.69
CA ASN A 183 3.81 -3.50 22.79
C ASN A 183 3.57 -2.05 22.38
N CYS A 184 2.73 -1.34 23.14
CA CYS A 184 2.48 0.08 22.92
C CYS A 184 3.74 0.90 23.21
N ILE A 185 4.08 1.79 22.28
CA ILE A 185 5.26 2.65 22.40
C ILE A 185 4.83 3.96 23.03
N ASN A 186 5.28 4.18 24.25
CA ASN A 186 5.00 5.40 25.01
C ASN A 186 6.23 6.31 25.16
N ASN A 187 7.41 5.81 24.78
CA ASN A 187 8.68 6.52 24.88
C ASN A 187 9.26 6.72 23.48
N PHE A 188 8.94 7.86 22.88
CA PHE A 188 9.47 8.25 21.57
C PHE A 188 10.86 8.87 21.69
N TYR A 189 11.58 8.93 20.57
CA TYR A 189 12.88 9.62 20.50
C TYR A 189 12.71 11.10 20.84
N ILE A 190 13.43 11.57 21.86
CA ILE A 190 13.46 12.98 22.26
C ILE A 190 14.66 13.65 21.56
N PRO A 191 14.44 14.53 20.57
CA PRO A 191 15.51 15.12 19.80
C PRO A 191 16.34 16.12 20.61
N VAL A 192 17.64 16.17 20.33
CA VAL A 192 18.53 17.23 20.81
C VAL A 192 18.43 18.40 19.83
N VAL A 193 17.59 19.37 20.18
CA VAL A 193 17.26 20.48 19.27
C VAL A 193 18.41 21.48 19.19
N SER A 194 19.13 21.69 20.29
CA SER A 194 20.26 22.62 20.32
C SER A 194 21.38 22.18 21.25
N ILE A 195 22.61 22.47 20.86
CA ILE A 195 23.81 22.39 21.70
C ILE A 195 24.53 23.74 21.72
N ASN A 196 25.55 23.84 22.57
CA ASN A 196 26.38 25.03 22.73
C ASN A 196 25.55 26.26 23.13
N GLY A 197 24.44 26.04 23.85
CA GLY A 197 23.59 27.11 24.35
C GLY A 197 24.34 28.02 25.32
N ARG A 198 24.00 29.31 25.28
CA ARG A 198 24.63 30.35 26.10
C ARG A 198 23.70 30.80 27.23
N GLY A 199 24.29 31.12 28.38
CA GLY A 199 23.58 31.74 29.48
C GLY A 199 23.45 33.26 29.34
N ASN A 200 22.66 33.87 30.23
CA ASN A 200 22.33 35.30 30.21
C ASN A 200 23.53 36.25 30.38
N ARG A 201 24.65 35.79 30.94
CA ARG A 201 25.86 36.60 31.17
C ARG A 201 27.08 36.13 30.38
N TYR A 202 26.84 35.55 29.20
CA TYR A 202 27.88 35.05 28.30
C TYR A 202 28.99 36.05 27.98
N GLU A 203 28.64 37.33 27.76
CA GLU A 203 29.62 38.38 27.43
C GLU A 203 30.56 38.68 28.62
N GLU A 204 30.05 38.62 29.85
CA GLU A 204 30.88 38.75 31.07
C GLU A 204 31.83 37.55 31.21
N ALA A 205 31.33 36.34 31.00
CA ALA A 205 32.15 35.14 31.00
C ALA A 205 33.22 35.17 29.90
N THR A 206 32.91 35.73 28.73
CA THR A 206 33.85 35.89 27.61
C THR A 206 34.95 36.88 27.97
N ALA A 207 34.60 38.02 28.56
CA ALA A 207 35.57 39.01 29.06
C ALA A 207 36.51 38.41 30.11
N SER A 208 36.01 37.49 30.94
CA SER A 208 36.77 36.75 31.95
C SER A 208 37.53 35.53 31.39
N LYS A 209 37.44 35.23 30.09
CA LYS A 209 38.02 34.04 29.43
C LYS A 209 37.55 32.69 30.02
N LEU A 210 36.32 32.68 30.54
CA LEU A 210 35.67 31.50 31.12
C LEU A 210 34.51 30.99 30.25
N ALA A 211 34.11 31.73 29.21
CA ALA A 211 33.08 31.25 28.29
C ALA A 211 33.58 30.12 27.38
N TYR A 212 32.72 29.13 27.17
CA TYR A 212 32.86 28.20 26.06
C TYR A 212 32.55 28.91 24.73
N THR A 213 33.45 28.79 23.75
CA THR A 213 33.47 29.70 22.59
C THR A 213 32.76 29.17 21.35
N ASP A 214 32.41 27.88 21.32
CA ASP A 214 31.71 27.33 20.17
C ASP A 214 30.33 28.00 20.00
N GLN A 215 29.91 28.10 18.74
CA GLN A 215 28.66 28.79 18.43
C GLN A 215 27.46 27.91 18.79
N PRO A 216 26.36 28.50 19.31
CA PRO A 216 25.10 27.81 19.46
C PRO A 216 24.70 27.14 18.14
N GLU A 217 24.35 25.87 18.22
CA GLU A 217 24.06 25.05 17.05
C GLU A 217 22.70 24.40 17.20
N ALA A 218 21.82 24.59 16.21
CA ALA A 218 20.62 23.79 16.06
C ALA A 218 20.98 22.47 15.38
N LEU A 219 20.76 21.34 16.05
CA LEU A 219 21.11 20.02 15.54
C LEU A 219 19.93 19.35 14.85
N GLU A 220 18.87 19.12 15.61
CA GLU A 220 17.68 18.38 15.21
C GLU A 220 16.42 19.24 15.27
N SER A 221 15.36 18.84 14.57
CA SER A 221 14.02 19.42 14.83
C SER A 221 13.28 18.63 15.89
N MET A 222 12.18 19.21 16.38
CA MET A 222 11.13 18.47 17.08
C MET A 222 10.75 17.18 16.37
N ASN A 223 10.31 16.21 17.15
CA ASN A 223 9.73 14.96 16.70
C ASN A 223 8.22 15.12 16.62
N MET A 224 7.58 14.75 15.51
CA MET A 224 6.12 14.80 15.41
C MET A 224 5.41 13.89 16.42
N LEU A 225 6.07 12.81 16.86
CA LEU A 225 5.50 11.85 17.80
C LEU A 225 5.62 12.29 19.27
N THR A 226 6.34 13.36 19.58
CA THR A 226 6.47 13.83 20.96
C THR A 226 6.81 15.31 21.05
N ASN A 227 6.19 16.01 22.00
CA ASN A 227 6.47 17.42 22.25
C ASN A 227 7.70 17.65 23.13
N TYR A 228 8.36 16.58 23.58
CA TYR A 228 9.59 16.66 24.35
C TYR A 228 10.79 17.01 23.47
N PHE A 229 11.71 17.77 24.02
CA PHE A 229 12.99 18.11 23.40
C PHE A 229 14.10 18.17 24.44
N LYS A 230 15.34 18.02 23.98
CA LYS A 230 16.55 18.30 24.76
C LYS A 230 17.27 19.55 24.24
N ALA A 231 17.87 20.30 25.16
CA ALA A 231 18.76 21.40 24.86
C ALA A 231 19.97 21.38 25.81
N TYR A 232 21.15 21.63 25.27
CA TYR A 232 22.40 21.68 26.04
C TYR A 232 22.96 23.10 26.15
N TYR A 233 23.49 23.41 27.33
CA TYR A 233 24.18 24.66 27.66
C TYR A 233 25.50 24.34 28.37
N THR A 234 26.38 25.34 28.41
CA THR A 234 27.63 25.24 29.16
C THR A 234 27.61 26.20 30.34
N SER A 235 27.95 25.72 31.54
CA SER A 235 28.15 26.56 32.71
C SER A 235 29.46 27.34 32.61
N ASP A 236 29.40 28.64 32.89
CA ASP A 236 30.49 29.60 32.64
C ASP A 236 30.90 30.37 33.91
N GLY A 237 30.33 30.00 35.07
CA GLY A 237 30.55 30.64 36.36
C GLY A 237 29.92 32.02 36.54
N HIS A 238 29.22 32.56 35.53
CA HIS A 238 28.60 33.89 35.55
C HIS A 238 27.09 33.83 35.33
N SER A 239 26.65 32.96 34.45
CA SER A 239 25.27 32.83 34.02
C SER A 239 24.45 32.06 35.05
N SER A 240 23.34 32.67 35.46
CA SER A 240 22.33 32.09 36.35
C SER A 240 21.08 31.65 35.60
N SER A 241 20.91 32.07 34.34
CA SER A 241 19.70 31.84 33.56
C SER A 241 20.01 31.42 32.12
N PHE A 242 19.18 30.52 31.59
CA PHE A 242 19.34 29.91 30.26
C PHE A 242 17.98 29.89 29.54
N LYS A 243 17.96 30.44 28.32
CA LYS A 243 16.76 30.49 27.49
C LYS A 243 16.66 29.22 26.64
N LEU A 244 15.55 28.51 26.78
CA LEU A 244 15.23 27.31 26.01
C LEU A 244 14.91 27.63 24.54
N PRO A 245 15.07 26.65 23.61
CA PRO A 245 14.72 26.84 22.21
C PRO A 245 13.24 27.16 21.97
N PHE A 246 12.37 26.79 22.92
CA PHE A 246 10.93 27.01 22.83
C PHE A 246 10.39 27.67 24.10
N SER A 247 9.49 28.61 23.88
CA SER A 247 8.62 29.23 24.89
C SER A 247 7.33 28.42 25.03
N ASN A 248 6.47 28.79 25.98
CA ASN A 248 5.21 28.09 26.29
C ASN A 248 5.43 26.59 26.53
N LEU A 249 6.09 26.24 27.63
CA LEU A 249 6.25 24.84 28.04
C LEU A 249 4.92 24.29 28.60
N SER A 250 4.70 22.98 28.45
CA SER A 250 3.55 22.31 29.07
C SER A 250 3.68 22.31 30.59
N ASP A 251 2.68 21.83 31.34
CA ASP A 251 2.78 21.67 32.81
C ASP A 251 3.46 20.36 33.22
N ASN A 252 3.95 19.57 32.25
CA ASN A 252 4.68 18.34 32.55
C ASN A 252 6.06 18.64 33.18
N THR A 253 6.65 17.58 33.76
CA THR A 253 7.90 17.66 34.48
C THR A 253 9.04 18.07 33.54
N VAL A 254 9.72 19.17 33.88
CA VAL A 254 10.99 19.55 33.24
C VAL A 254 12.11 18.90 34.03
N LYS A 255 13.01 18.23 33.31
CA LYS A 255 14.21 17.62 33.87
C LYS A 255 15.41 18.47 33.47
N CYS A 256 16.17 18.93 34.45
CA CYS A 256 17.44 19.62 34.23
C CYS A 256 18.55 18.87 34.97
N ARG A 257 19.65 18.61 34.31
CA ARG A 257 20.84 17.98 34.89
C ARG A 257 22.03 18.89 34.69
N VAL A 258 22.78 19.12 35.76
CA VAL A 258 24.07 19.81 35.72
C VAL A 258 25.14 18.78 36.05
N TYR A 259 25.99 18.48 35.07
CA TYR A 259 27.01 17.44 35.14
C TYR A 259 28.32 18.00 35.66
N ILE A 260 28.85 17.34 36.69
CA ILE A 260 30.17 17.60 37.26
C ILE A 260 31.21 16.76 36.51
N SER A 261 30.86 15.53 36.14
CA SER A 261 31.63 14.62 35.28
C SER A 261 30.67 13.70 34.52
N ALA A 262 31.18 12.86 33.61
CA ALA A 262 30.36 11.97 32.78
C ALA A 262 29.41 11.04 33.57
N SER A 263 29.75 10.68 34.82
CA SER A 263 28.94 9.80 35.67
C SER A 263 28.36 10.49 36.91
N GLN A 264 28.58 11.79 37.09
CA GLN A 264 28.15 12.52 38.28
C GLN A 264 27.44 13.81 37.90
N TYR A 265 26.19 13.95 38.33
CA TYR A 265 25.35 15.12 38.09
C TYR A 265 24.43 15.40 39.27
N THR A 266 23.95 16.63 39.36
CA THR A 266 22.76 16.98 40.15
C THR A 266 21.57 17.08 39.20
N GLU A 267 20.43 16.46 39.56
CA GLU A 267 19.21 16.45 38.76
C GLU A 267 18.08 17.17 39.48
N TRP A 268 17.41 18.05 38.76
CA TRP A 268 16.16 18.68 39.16
C TRP A 268 15.01 18.13 38.32
N LEU A 269 13.96 17.65 38.99
CA LEU A 269 12.68 17.27 38.40
C LEU A 269 11.62 18.28 38.84
N VAL A 270 11.22 19.18 37.94
CA VAL A 270 10.31 20.29 38.24
C VAL A 270 8.95 20.05 37.60
N THR A 271 7.97 19.60 38.40
CA THR A 271 6.56 19.48 37.97
C THR A 271 5.80 20.81 38.12
N GLY A 272 6.19 21.66 39.06
CA GLY A 272 5.61 23.00 39.27
C GLY A 272 6.41 24.11 38.61
N THR A 273 6.72 25.15 39.38
CA THR A 273 7.54 26.30 38.96
C THR A 273 9.00 26.20 39.41
N SER A 274 9.30 25.40 40.44
CA SER A 274 10.67 25.23 40.93
C SER A 274 10.90 23.91 41.67
N ASN A 275 12.17 23.57 41.90
CA ASN A 275 12.63 22.45 42.74
C ASN A 275 14.01 22.80 43.33
N THR A 276 14.28 22.44 44.58
CA THR A 276 15.57 22.67 45.26
C THR A 276 16.34 21.36 45.40
N GLN A 277 17.62 21.38 45.03
CA GLN A 277 18.55 20.25 45.15
C GLN A 277 19.92 20.72 45.62
N LYS A 278 20.73 19.78 46.12
CA LYS A 278 22.12 20.06 46.47
C LYS A 278 23.02 19.99 45.25
N LEU A 279 23.61 21.11 44.88
CA LEU A 279 24.74 21.16 43.95
C LEU A 279 26.00 21.41 44.77
N TYR A 280 26.89 20.42 44.81
CA TYR A 280 27.96 20.33 45.81
C TYR A 280 27.39 20.41 47.25
N ASN A 281 27.68 21.50 47.97
CA ASN A 281 27.29 21.72 49.35
C ASN A 281 26.24 22.83 49.52
N ALA A 282 25.74 23.40 48.42
CA ALA A 282 24.77 24.50 48.44
C ALA A 282 23.37 24.01 48.02
N ASP A 283 22.34 24.51 48.71
CA ASP A 283 20.94 24.31 48.34
C ASP A 283 20.58 25.28 47.20
N ILE A 284 20.40 24.72 46.00
CA ILE A 284 20.15 25.47 44.77
C ILE A 284 18.76 25.15 44.25
N THR A 285 17.97 26.19 44.05
CA THR A 285 16.63 26.11 43.48
C THR A 285 16.68 26.37 41.99
N LEU A 286 16.24 25.39 41.19
CA LEU A 286 15.95 25.60 39.78
C LEU A 286 14.52 26.13 39.65
N ASN A 287 14.35 27.23 38.96
CA ASN A 287 13.07 27.86 38.65
C ASN A 287 12.81 27.83 37.14
N ILE A 288 11.54 27.79 36.76
CA ILE A 288 11.10 27.70 35.37
C ILE A 288 10.04 28.76 35.08
N ASP A 289 10.37 29.69 34.18
CA ASP A 289 9.40 30.54 33.50
C ASP A 289 8.92 29.79 32.25
N ARG A 290 7.80 29.07 32.39
CA ARG A 290 7.23 28.22 31.33
C ARG A 290 6.74 29.03 30.13
N GLU A 291 6.18 30.21 30.37
CA GLU A 291 5.67 31.08 29.30
C GLU A 291 6.82 31.57 28.42
N LYS A 292 7.91 32.04 29.02
CA LYS A 292 9.07 32.53 28.26
C LYS A 292 10.04 31.43 27.83
N GLY A 293 9.91 30.23 28.38
CA GLY A 293 10.85 29.13 28.16
C GLY A 293 12.23 29.42 28.73
N ILE A 294 12.29 29.86 29.99
CA ILE A 294 13.56 30.21 30.65
C ILE A 294 13.71 29.36 31.90
N ILE A 295 14.89 28.79 32.09
CA ILE A 295 15.29 28.21 33.37
C ILE A 295 16.29 29.14 34.06
N TYR A 296 16.25 29.21 35.39
CA TYR A 296 17.21 29.98 36.17
C TYR A 296 17.42 29.40 37.56
N PHE A 297 18.63 29.59 38.10
CA PHE A 297 19.07 29.05 39.37
C PHE A 297 19.13 30.14 40.42
N THR A 298 18.62 29.87 41.62
CA THR A 298 18.72 30.75 42.78
C THR A 298 19.30 30.03 43.99
N GLY A 299 20.03 30.76 44.83
CA GLY A 299 20.53 30.27 46.11
C GLY A 299 19.44 30.20 47.18
N ALA A 300 19.82 29.75 48.37
CA ALA A 300 18.92 29.69 49.54
C ALA A 300 18.38 31.06 49.99
N ASP A 301 19.07 32.15 49.63
CA ASP A 301 18.65 33.53 49.86
C ASP A 301 17.76 34.11 48.74
N ASN A 302 17.34 33.27 47.79
CA ASN A 302 16.61 33.64 46.57
C ASN A 302 17.36 34.62 45.64
N SER A 303 18.67 34.79 45.81
CA SER A 303 19.50 35.55 44.86
C SER A 303 19.87 34.68 43.65
N ASP A 304 20.17 35.32 42.52
CA ASP A 304 20.69 34.64 41.32
C ASP A 304 21.92 33.80 41.69
N TYR A 305 21.92 32.53 41.29
CA TYR A 305 23.04 31.61 41.47
C TYR A 305 23.72 31.33 40.13
N PRO A 306 24.89 31.93 39.84
CA PRO A 306 25.70 31.56 38.69
C PRO A 306 26.12 30.10 38.77
N VAL A 307 25.80 29.31 37.75
CA VAL A 307 26.17 27.90 37.74
C VAL A 307 27.69 27.80 37.60
N PRO A 308 28.42 27.16 38.54
CA PRO A 308 29.86 27.07 38.48
C PRO A 308 30.35 26.37 37.21
N MET A 309 31.47 26.82 36.66
CA MET A 309 32.18 26.09 35.62
C MET A 309 32.59 24.70 36.13
N MET A 310 32.43 23.68 35.28
CA MET A 310 32.76 22.30 35.64
C MET A 310 34.08 21.88 34.98
N ASN A 311 35.12 21.71 35.78
CA ASN A 311 36.47 21.43 35.29
C ASN A 311 36.61 20.07 34.58
N LEU A 312 35.83 19.07 35.00
CA LEU A 312 35.88 17.71 34.42
C LEU A 312 34.88 17.52 33.26
N TYR A 313 34.03 18.52 32.99
CA TYR A 313 33.01 18.48 31.95
C TYR A 313 32.72 19.91 31.46
N HIS A 314 33.63 20.46 30.63
CA HIS A 314 33.73 21.90 30.36
C HIS A 314 32.88 22.40 29.19
N GLU A 315 32.09 21.53 28.55
CA GLU A 315 31.18 21.87 27.47
C GLU A 315 29.87 21.08 27.62
N ASN A 316 28.75 21.68 27.20
CA ASN A 316 27.41 21.07 27.16
C ASN A 316 27.05 20.27 28.42
N ASN A 317 27.42 20.80 29.59
CA ASN A 317 27.29 20.13 30.87
C ASN A 317 25.96 20.42 31.59
N ILE A 318 25.11 21.27 31.01
CA ILE A 318 23.73 21.47 31.46
C ILE A 318 22.81 20.87 30.40
N CYS A 319 22.11 19.79 30.72
CA CYS A 319 21.09 19.18 29.85
C CYS A 319 19.70 19.48 30.38
N VAL A 320 18.86 20.08 29.54
CA VAL A 320 17.46 20.34 29.87
C VAL A 320 16.58 19.50 28.94
N THR A 321 15.74 18.64 29.51
CA THR A 321 14.64 17.97 28.83
C THR A 321 13.33 18.64 29.25
N ALA A 322 12.62 19.21 28.30
CA ALA A 322 11.35 19.89 28.53
C ALA A 322 10.35 19.55 27.43
N GLU A 323 9.08 19.83 27.68
CA GLU A 323 8.01 19.62 26.71
C GLU A 323 7.40 20.96 26.29
N LYS A 324 7.25 21.17 24.99
CA LYS A 324 6.57 22.34 24.45
C LYS A 324 5.05 22.15 24.55
N LYS A 325 4.34 23.17 25.04
CA LYS A 325 2.88 23.20 24.99
C LYS A 325 2.43 23.38 23.53
N VAL A 326 1.46 22.57 23.13
CA VAL A 326 0.77 22.70 21.84
C VAL A 326 -0.73 22.85 22.12
N ASP A 327 -1.38 23.75 21.37
CA ASP A 327 -2.81 24.03 21.53
C ASP A 327 -3.70 22.87 21.05
N ILE A 328 -3.13 21.96 20.25
CA ILE A 328 -3.71 20.70 19.81
C ILE A 328 -2.56 19.69 19.93
N ASP A 329 -2.69 18.68 20.78
CA ASP A 329 -1.67 17.64 20.92
C ASP A 329 -1.41 17.01 19.54
N THR A 330 -0.19 17.10 19.02
CA THR A 330 0.16 16.69 17.64
C THR A 330 -0.13 15.22 17.34
N LEU A 331 -0.24 14.36 18.36
CA LEU A 331 -0.70 12.98 18.23
C LEU A 331 -2.23 12.87 18.11
N HIS A 332 -2.95 13.77 18.78
CA HIS A 332 -4.41 13.87 18.70
C HIS A 332 -4.78 14.63 17.42
N ASN A 333 -5.62 14.04 16.58
CA ASN A 333 -6.05 14.55 15.26
C ASN A 333 -5.12 14.33 14.06
N THR A 334 -3.93 13.76 14.23
CA THR A 334 -3.12 13.34 13.07
C THR A 334 -3.67 12.04 12.47
N VAL A 335 -3.85 12.01 11.14
CA VAL A 335 -4.23 10.79 10.40
C VAL A 335 -3.07 10.35 9.55
N TRP A 336 -2.63 9.10 9.72
CA TRP A 336 -1.64 8.47 8.85
C TRP A 336 -2.35 7.65 7.78
N THR A 337 -1.90 7.78 6.53
CA THR A 337 -2.69 7.31 5.38
C THR A 337 -1.98 6.29 4.51
N ALA A 338 -0.66 6.36 4.41
CA ALA A 338 0.15 5.40 3.66
C ALA A 338 1.61 5.44 4.11
N CYS A 339 2.34 4.35 3.85
CA CYS A 339 3.79 4.31 4.00
C CYS A 339 4.43 3.51 2.86
N ALA A 340 5.65 3.90 2.48
CA ALA A 340 6.40 3.27 1.41
C ALA A 340 7.90 3.42 1.62
N GLY A 341 8.68 2.39 1.28
CA GLY A 341 10.14 2.48 1.29
C GLY A 341 10.69 3.32 0.15
N SER A 342 11.72 4.11 0.42
CA SER A 342 12.45 4.93 -0.55
C SER A 342 13.94 4.92 -0.22
N GLY A 343 14.69 3.99 -0.83
CA GLY A 343 16.11 3.81 -0.52
C GLY A 343 16.30 3.41 0.94
N SER A 344 17.11 4.16 1.69
CA SER A 344 17.39 3.92 3.11
C SER A 344 16.39 4.59 4.06
N LYS A 345 15.24 5.08 3.56
CA LYS A 345 14.25 5.82 4.33
C LYS A 345 12.85 5.22 4.12
N LEU A 346 12.01 5.38 5.13
CA LEU A 346 10.58 5.19 5.05
C LEU A 346 9.92 6.54 4.77
N ILE A 347 9.04 6.59 3.78
CA ILE A 347 8.16 7.74 3.54
C ILE A 347 6.80 7.42 4.13
N VAL A 348 6.33 8.29 5.02
CA VAL A 348 5.02 8.14 5.69
C VAL A 348 4.18 9.37 5.37
N SER A 349 2.95 9.18 4.87
CA SER A 349 2.00 10.28 4.67
C SER A 349 1.06 10.42 5.87
N GLY A 350 0.86 11.66 6.30
CA GLY A 350 -0.06 11.97 7.39
C GLY A 350 0.00 13.44 7.82
N GLY A 351 -0.19 13.72 9.11
CA GLY A 351 -0.28 15.08 9.66
C GLY A 351 -1.60 15.75 9.29
N SER A 352 -1.52 16.88 8.58
CA SER A 352 -2.68 17.64 8.06
C SER A 352 -3.42 16.94 6.91
N GLY A 353 -3.00 15.73 6.52
CA GLY A 353 -3.57 14.92 5.44
C GLY A 353 -2.85 15.06 4.09
N SER A 354 -2.13 16.17 3.85
CA SER A 354 -1.41 16.43 2.59
C SER A 354 0.11 16.38 2.71
N GLN A 355 0.63 16.02 3.88
CA GLN A 355 2.05 16.03 4.19
C GLN A 355 2.65 14.64 4.10
N ILE A 356 3.92 14.57 3.71
CA ILE A 356 4.76 13.38 3.87
C ILE A 356 5.92 13.67 4.80
N PHE A 357 6.42 12.64 5.46
CA PHE A 357 7.58 12.63 6.35
C PHE A 357 8.59 11.61 5.85
N SER A 358 9.88 11.95 5.94
CA SER A 358 10.98 11.01 5.74
C SER A 358 11.48 10.54 7.10
N VAL A 359 11.44 9.22 7.30
CA VAL A 359 11.73 8.55 8.57
C VAL A 359 12.89 7.58 8.36
N SER A 360 13.83 7.55 9.31
CA SER A 360 14.97 6.65 9.25
C SER A 360 14.57 5.23 9.68
N TYR A 361 14.96 4.22 8.92
CA TYR A 361 14.80 2.83 9.38
C TYR A 361 15.62 2.58 10.66
N ASP A 362 16.76 3.24 10.83
CA ASP A 362 17.61 3.11 12.03
C ASP A 362 17.05 3.77 13.29
N ASN A 363 16.08 4.67 13.13
CA ASN A 363 15.41 5.35 14.24
C ASN A 363 13.92 5.51 13.90
N PRO A 364 13.13 4.42 13.98
CA PRO A 364 11.73 4.41 13.58
C PRO A 364 10.83 5.22 14.51
N LEU A 365 11.35 5.73 15.63
CA LEU A 365 10.61 6.55 16.60
C LEU A 365 10.85 8.06 16.42
N TYR A 366 11.61 8.46 15.39
CA TYR A 366 11.87 9.87 15.10
C TYR A 366 11.27 10.29 13.76
N PHE A 367 10.22 11.11 13.82
CA PHE A 367 9.54 11.72 12.67
C PHE A 367 9.88 13.22 12.68
N PRO A 368 10.99 13.65 12.05
CA PRO A 368 11.46 15.02 12.22
C PRO A 368 10.49 16.01 11.56
N CYS A 369 9.99 16.99 12.31
CA CYS A 369 9.06 17.98 11.78
C CYS A 369 9.61 18.71 10.54
N ASN A 370 10.93 18.92 10.46
CA ASN A 370 11.59 19.60 9.34
C ASN A 370 11.96 18.67 8.18
N SER A 371 11.80 17.36 8.33
CA SER A 371 12.00 16.34 7.27
C SER A 371 10.65 15.95 6.70
N SER A 372 9.87 16.96 6.34
CA SER A 372 8.52 16.83 5.83
C SER A 372 8.23 17.84 4.73
N VAL A 373 7.23 17.55 3.89
CA VAL A 373 6.77 18.46 2.83
C VAL A 373 5.28 18.27 2.55
N ASN A 374 4.57 19.37 2.28
CA ASN A 374 3.21 19.32 1.73
C ASN A 374 3.26 18.99 0.24
N VAL A 375 2.45 18.03 -0.19
CA VAL A 375 2.41 17.57 -1.59
C VAL A 375 1.10 17.99 -2.23
N GLY A 376 1.19 18.86 -3.23
CA GLY A 376 0.01 19.37 -3.94
C GLY A 376 -0.88 20.27 -3.07
N GLU A 377 -2.19 20.19 -3.29
CA GLU A 377 -3.19 21.02 -2.62
C GLU A 377 -3.41 20.60 -1.15
N SER A 378 -3.38 21.53 -0.20
CA SER A 378 -3.34 21.21 1.24
C SER A 378 -4.62 20.58 1.80
N ASP A 379 -5.75 20.77 1.13
CA ASP A 379 -7.09 20.30 1.49
C ASP A 379 -7.37 18.86 1.04
N GLN A 380 -6.42 18.22 0.36
CA GLN A 380 -6.58 16.86 -0.15
C GLN A 380 -5.66 15.86 0.54
N GLU A 381 -6.27 14.76 0.97
CA GLU A 381 -5.60 13.61 1.55
C GLU A 381 -4.73 12.87 0.52
N ILE A 382 -3.56 12.40 0.96
CA ILE A 382 -2.75 11.43 0.23
C ILE A 382 -3.39 10.05 0.33
N LYS A 383 -3.71 9.45 -0.83
CA LYS A 383 -4.37 8.14 -0.92
C LYS A 383 -3.40 6.99 -1.06
N ALA A 384 -2.27 7.16 -1.74
CA ALA A 384 -1.30 6.08 -1.95
C ALA A 384 0.11 6.62 -2.09
N LEU A 385 1.08 5.78 -1.74
CA LEU A 385 2.51 5.98 -2.00
C LEU A 385 3.04 4.79 -2.78
N LEU A 386 3.69 5.03 -3.93
CA LEU A 386 4.31 3.99 -4.75
C LEU A 386 5.81 4.27 -4.89
N PRO A 387 6.71 3.39 -4.41
CA PRO A 387 8.15 3.51 -4.66
C PRO A 387 8.45 3.58 -6.15
N TYR A 388 9.23 4.57 -6.59
CA TYR A 388 9.56 4.76 -8.00
C TYR A 388 10.84 5.57 -8.20
N LYS A 389 11.80 4.99 -8.96
CA LYS A 389 13.08 5.62 -9.36
C LYS A 389 13.83 6.33 -8.22
N GLY A 390 13.97 5.66 -7.07
CA GLY A 390 14.69 6.20 -5.91
C GLY A 390 13.94 7.25 -5.09
N GLY A 391 12.67 7.52 -5.43
CA GLY A 391 11.74 8.32 -4.64
C GLY A 391 10.39 7.61 -4.53
N VAL A 392 9.32 8.39 -4.44
CA VAL A 392 7.94 7.89 -4.43
C VAL A 392 7.04 8.69 -5.38
N LEU A 393 6.01 8.04 -5.89
CA LEU A 393 4.83 8.71 -6.43
C LEU A 393 3.77 8.83 -5.35
N VAL A 394 3.22 10.02 -5.21
CA VAL A 394 2.16 10.37 -4.27
C VAL A 394 0.87 10.54 -5.05
N TYR A 395 -0.14 9.74 -4.70
CA TYR A 395 -1.44 9.76 -5.36
C TYR A 395 -2.46 10.51 -4.50
N LYS A 396 -3.12 11.49 -5.10
CA LYS A 396 -4.21 12.27 -4.49
C LYS A 396 -5.44 12.17 -5.39
N LYS A 397 -6.58 12.70 -4.95
CA LYS A 397 -7.76 12.77 -5.81
C LYS A 397 -7.51 13.63 -7.06
N SER A 398 -6.87 14.80 -6.88
CA SER A 398 -6.60 15.80 -7.93
C SER A 398 -5.44 15.48 -8.88
N GLY A 399 -4.67 14.41 -8.66
CA GLY A 399 -3.49 14.15 -9.48
C GLY A 399 -2.42 13.29 -8.81
N VAL A 400 -1.31 13.18 -9.52
CA VAL A 400 -0.15 12.38 -9.11
C VAL A 400 1.09 13.29 -9.03
N TYR A 401 1.91 13.08 -8.01
CA TYR A 401 3.11 13.87 -7.77
C TYR A 401 4.32 12.95 -7.62
N SER A 402 5.42 13.24 -8.30
CA SER A 402 6.70 12.58 -8.03
C SER A 402 7.44 13.34 -6.95
N VAL A 403 7.92 12.60 -5.95
CA VAL A 403 8.68 13.16 -4.84
C VAL A 403 10.01 12.43 -4.73
N TYR A 404 11.09 13.19 -4.81
CA TYR A 404 12.44 12.69 -4.56
C TYR A 404 12.94 13.23 -3.22
N VAL A 405 13.54 12.36 -2.42
CA VAL A 405 14.12 12.70 -1.12
C VAL A 405 15.63 12.72 -1.24
N LYS A 406 16.22 13.84 -0.85
CA LYS A 406 17.66 13.96 -0.65
C LYS A 406 17.93 13.88 0.85
N ASN A 407 18.56 12.78 1.25
CA ASN A 407 18.87 12.48 2.64
C ASN A 407 19.81 13.54 3.24
N GLY A 408 19.48 13.99 4.44
CA GLY A 408 20.37 14.71 5.33
C GLY A 408 21.45 13.78 5.89
N ALA A 409 22.56 14.36 6.32
CA ALA A 409 23.63 13.62 6.97
C ALA A 409 23.20 13.15 8.37
N VAL A 410 23.58 11.93 8.72
CA VAL A 410 23.75 11.56 10.13
C VAL A 410 25.07 12.17 10.57
N ILE A 411 25.01 13.01 11.61
CA ILE A 411 26.20 13.66 12.15
C ILE A 411 26.52 13.05 13.51
N ASN A 412 27.80 12.77 13.72
CA ASN A 412 28.35 12.58 15.05
C ASN A 412 28.93 13.93 15.46
N THR A 413 28.59 14.40 16.65
CA THR A 413 29.27 15.57 17.20
C THR A 413 30.55 15.13 17.89
N ASN A 414 31.61 15.93 17.75
CA ASN A 414 32.80 15.79 18.59
C ASN A 414 32.60 16.45 19.96
N ALA A 415 31.50 17.21 20.15
CA ALA A 415 31.17 17.82 21.41
C ALA A 415 30.85 16.75 22.46
N LEU A 416 31.36 16.94 23.66
CA LEU A 416 31.15 16.12 24.82
C LEU A 416 29.73 16.37 25.36
N LEU A 417 28.78 15.49 25.02
CA LEU A 417 27.38 15.60 25.43
C LEU A 417 27.05 14.70 26.62
N ALA A 418 26.47 15.29 27.65
CA ALA A 418 26.38 14.69 28.97
C ALA A 418 25.44 13.47 29.11
N ASP A 419 24.48 13.27 28.19
CA ASP A 419 23.66 12.04 28.16
C ASP A 419 24.21 10.94 27.20
N ASN A 420 25.46 11.04 26.72
CA ASN A 420 26.01 10.16 25.67
C ASN A 420 25.18 10.14 24.37
N ASP A 421 24.46 11.24 24.08
CA ASP A 421 23.83 11.44 22.78
C ASP A 421 24.96 11.59 21.73
N THR A 422 25.02 10.68 20.74
CA THR A 422 26.18 10.60 19.82
C THR A 422 25.82 10.70 18.34
N GLN A 423 24.56 10.46 17.99
CA GLN A 423 24.08 10.48 16.60
C GLN A 423 22.89 11.42 16.46
N PHE A 424 22.97 12.37 15.53
CA PHE A 424 21.91 13.32 15.24
C PHE A 424 21.54 13.30 13.76
N TYR A 425 20.29 13.61 13.47
CA TYR A 425 19.76 13.53 12.10
C TYR A 425 19.50 14.94 11.55
N ARG A 426 20.28 15.33 10.53
CA ARG A 426 19.99 16.55 9.77
C ARG A 426 18.73 16.36 8.91
N ARG A 427 18.06 17.47 8.63
CA ARG A 427 16.83 17.46 7.82
C ARG A 427 17.04 16.83 6.46
N ASP A 428 16.08 16.02 6.05
CA ASP A 428 15.93 15.59 4.66
C ASP A 428 15.30 16.73 3.83
N THR A 429 15.58 16.76 2.53
CA THR A 429 15.00 17.75 1.60
C THR A 429 14.25 17.08 0.47
N PHE A 430 13.19 17.75 -0.01
CA PHE A 430 12.25 17.16 -0.96
C PHE A 430 12.20 17.96 -2.26
N THR A 431 12.13 17.25 -3.39
CA THR A 431 11.78 17.81 -4.68
C THR A 431 10.45 17.24 -5.12
N VAL A 432 9.43 18.09 -5.30
CA VAL A 432 8.07 17.69 -5.66
C VAL A 432 7.76 18.16 -7.08
N LYS A 433 7.29 17.25 -7.94
CA LYS A 433 6.90 17.56 -9.32
C LYS A 433 5.54 16.94 -9.65
N LYS A 434 4.55 17.75 -10.04
CA LYS A 434 3.23 17.27 -10.48
C LYS A 434 3.33 16.58 -11.84
N VAL A 435 2.84 15.36 -11.94
CA VAL A 435 2.59 14.68 -13.22
C VAL A 435 1.54 15.48 -13.96
N ASN A 436 1.67 15.63 -15.28
CA ASN A 436 0.69 16.34 -16.08
C ASN A 436 -0.58 15.49 -16.25
N CYS A 437 -1.37 15.45 -15.18
CA CYS A 437 -2.70 14.88 -15.06
C CYS A 437 -3.43 15.57 -13.89
N ASN A 438 -4.75 15.67 -14.00
CA ASN A 438 -5.63 16.17 -12.93
C ASN A 438 -6.47 15.04 -12.30
N ILE A 439 -5.98 13.81 -12.43
CA ILE A 439 -6.63 12.57 -12.01
C ILE A 439 -5.56 11.74 -11.30
N GLY A 440 -5.77 11.41 -10.03
CA GLY A 440 -4.89 10.49 -9.32
C GLY A 440 -5.59 9.18 -8.96
N GLY A 441 -5.14 8.51 -7.90
CA GLY A 441 -5.54 7.15 -7.57
C GLY A 441 -6.95 7.04 -6.95
N LYS A 442 -7.70 6.02 -7.35
CA LYS A 442 -9.03 5.73 -6.78
C LYS A 442 -8.97 5.32 -5.31
N ASN A 443 -7.99 4.50 -4.94
CA ASN A 443 -7.73 4.04 -3.57
C ASN A 443 -6.23 3.65 -3.42
N PRO A 444 -5.75 3.30 -2.21
CA PRO A 444 -4.33 3.03 -1.98
C PRO A 444 -3.79 1.84 -2.80
N ASN A 445 -4.60 0.78 -2.93
CA ASN A 445 -4.12 -0.53 -3.36
C ASN A 445 -4.13 -0.71 -4.90
N VAL A 446 -4.64 0.27 -5.66
CA VAL A 446 -4.77 0.21 -7.13
C VAL A 446 -3.61 0.84 -7.89
N CYS A 447 -2.47 1.08 -7.24
CA CYS A 447 -1.28 1.66 -7.84
C CYS A 447 -0.15 0.62 -7.86
N THR A 448 0.49 0.40 -9.01
CA THR A 448 1.58 -0.59 -9.13
C THR A 448 2.59 -0.19 -10.20
N LEU A 449 3.72 -0.91 -10.27
CA LEU A 449 4.68 -0.81 -11.37
C LEU A 449 4.45 -1.95 -12.35
N PHE A 450 4.16 -1.61 -13.61
CA PHE A 450 4.03 -2.58 -14.70
C PHE A 450 5.03 -2.24 -15.80
N GLU A 451 5.90 -3.20 -16.13
CA GLU A 451 7.03 -3.01 -17.06
C GLU A 451 7.88 -1.76 -16.73
N GLY A 452 8.16 -1.55 -15.45
CA GLY A 452 8.93 -0.41 -14.94
C GLY A 452 8.22 0.94 -15.03
N SER A 453 6.95 0.97 -15.47
CA SER A 453 6.13 2.19 -15.54
C SER A 453 5.03 2.17 -14.49
N PRO A 454 4.79 3.27 -13.78
CA PRO A 454 3.65 3.42 -12.88
C PRO A 454 2.32 3.28 -13.64
N VAL A 455 1.44 2.42 -13.12
CA VAL A 455 0.08 2.21 -13.61
C VAL A 455 -0.89 2.30 -12.43
N TRP A 456 -2.03 2.97 -12.62
CA TRP A 456 -3.03 3.11 -11.57
C TRP A 456 -4.45 3.19 -12.12
N LEU A 457 -5.43 2.79 -11.30
CA LEU A 457 -6.84 3.08 -11.54
C LEU A 457 -7.17 4.51 -11.07
N GLY A 458 -7.61 5.34 -11.99
CA GLY A 458 -8.03 6.72 -11.77
C GLY A 458 -9.35 6.84 -11.01
N THR A 459 -9.57 7.99 -10.37
CA THR A 459 -10.84 8.31 -9.68
C THR A 459 -12.05 8.37 -10.62
N ASP A 460 -11.80 8.47 -11.93
CA ASP A 460 -12.76 8.43 -13.04
C ASP A 460 -12.99 7.01 -13.60
N ASN A 461 -12.46 5.98 -12.94
CA ASN A 461 -12.48 4.57 -13.36
C ASN A 461 -11.74 4.26 -14.66
N VAL A 462 -10.74 5.07 -15.03
CA VAL A 462 -9.85 4.80 -16.16
C VAL A 462 -8.49 4.33 -15.64
N ILE A 463 -7.90 3.31 -16.25
CA ILE A 463 -6.55 2.86 -15.91
C ILE A 463 -5.56 3.69 -16.71
N TYR A 464 -4.63 4.34 -16.00
CA TYR A 464 -3.62 5.20 -16.56
C TYR A 464 -2.22 4.61 -16.39
N ARG A 465 -1.32 4.96 -17.31
CA ARG A 465 0.12 4.75 -17.19
C ARG A 465 0.84 6.09 -17.22
N LEU A 466 1.93 6.20 -16.46
CA LEU A 466 2.83 7.35 -16.56
C LEU A 466 3.74 7.19 -17.79
N ASN A 467 3.60 8.07 -18.77
CA ASN A 467 4.62 8.24 -19.81
C ASN A 467 5.81 8.97 -19.20
N THR A 468 6.92 8.24 -19.05
CA THR A 468 8.09 8.75 -18.34
C THR A 468 8.87 9.80 -19.14
N SER A 469 8.73 9.83 -20.46
CA SER A 469 9.41 10.79 -21.34
C SER A 469 8.69 12.14 -21.36
N THR A 470 7.36 12.13 -21.43
CA THR A 470 6.54 13.35 -21.47
C THR A 470 6.05 13.79 -20.09
N PHE A 471 6.19 12.93 -19.08
CA PHE A 471 5.69 13.11 -17.72
C PHE A 471 4.18 13.39 -17.67
N LYS A 472 3.42 12.70 -18.53
CA LYS A 472 1.95 12.77 -18.64
C LYS A 472 1.31 11.42 -18.32
N ALA A 473 0.04 11.44 -17.92
CA ALA A 473 -0.77 10.23 -17.83
C ALA A 473 -1.33 9.85 -19.21
N GLU A 474 -1.29 8.56 -19.54
CA GLU A 474 -1.84 7.98 -20.76
C GLU A 474 -2.91 6.94 -20.38
N ALA A 475 -4.12 7.08 -20.94
CA ALA A 475 -5.21 6.14 -20.69
C ALA A 475 -4.96 4.81 -21.41
N LEU A 476 -5.19 3.69 -20.72
CA LEU A 476 -4.99 2.33 -21.25
C LEU A 476 -6.30 1.52 -21.38
N SER A 477 -7.34 1.87 -20.61
CA SER A 477 -8.49 1.01 -20.38
C SER A 477 -9.71 1.29 -21.26
N GLU A 478 -9.57 2.01 -22.38
CA GLU A 478 -10.70 2.33 -23.25
C GLU A 478 -11.53 1.08 -23.59
N ALA A 479 -10.85 0.00 -23.98
CA ALA A 479 -11.42 -1.30 -24.34
C ALA A 479 -12.24 -1.99 -23.24
N VAL A 480 -11.99 -1.67 -21.96
CA VAL A 480 -12.64 -2.30 -20.80
C VAL A 480 -13.44 -1.30 -19.98
N THR A 481 -13.63 -0.08 -20.47
CA THR A 481 -14.42 0.96 -19.80
C THR A 481 -15.81 0.48 -19.37
N PRO A 482 -16.56 -0.29 -20.21
CA PRO A 482 -17.87 -0.80 -19.78
C PRO A 482 -17.78 -1.75 -18.60
N LEU A 483 -16.71 -2.54 -18.48
CA LEU A 483 -16.49 -3.41 -17.33
C LEU A 483 -16.21 -2.56 -16.09
N LEU A 484 -15.29 -1.60 -16.18
CA LEU A 484 -14.91 -0.74 -15.06
C LEU A 484 -16.06 0.14 -14.55
N ASN A 485 -16.96 0.58 -15.43
CA ASN A 485 -18.11 1.43 -15.09
C ASN A 485 -19.33 0.65 -14.60
N ASN A 486 -19.49 -0.63 -14.93
CA ASN A 486 -20.58 -1.45 -14.37
C ASN A 486 -20.30 -1.90 -12.92
N ILE A 487 -19.12 -1.54 -12.40
CA ILE A 487 -18.52 -2.08 -11.19
C ILE A 487 -18.59 -1.06 -10.02
N ILE A 488 -19.55 -0.12 -10.05
CA ILE A 488 -19.68 0.99 -9.08
C ILE A 488 -19.83 0.52 -7.61
N TYR A 489 -20.01 -0.78 -7.33
CA TYR A 489 -20.30 -1.34 -6.00
C TYR A 489 -19.21 -2.17 -5.31
N TYR A 490 -18.02 -2.42 -5.88
CA TYR A 490 -17.00 -3.17 -5.14
C TYR A 490 -16.27 -2.27 -4.14
N GLY A 491 -16.43 -2.57 -2.85
CA GLY A 491 -15.79 -1.86 -1.75
C GLY A 491 -14.26 -2.00 -1.74
N TYR A 492 -13.72 -3.06 -2.34
CA TYR A 492 -12.28 -3.36 -2.35
C TYR A 492 -11.75 -3.65 -3.77
N SER A 493 -10.64 -3.01 -4.15
CA SER A 493 -9.91 -3.29 -5.39
C SER A 493 -8.42 -3.09 -5.19
N PHE A 494 -7.59 -3.85 -5.90
CA PHE A 494 -6.14 -3.72 -5.86
C PHE A 494 -5.50 -4.12 -7.20
N ALA A 495 -4.32 -3.57 -7.47
CA ALA A 495 -3.56 -3.82 -8.69
C ALA A 495 -2.24 -4.53 -8.37
N ILE A 496 -1.85 -5.48 -9.23
CA ILE A 496 -0.56 -6.15 -9.14
C ILE A 496 -0.01 -6.44 -10.53
N ALA A 497 1.31 -6.36 -10.68
CA ALA A 497 2.01 -6.84 -11.86
C ALA A 497 2.59 -8.24 -11.59
N TYR A 498 2.38 -9.17 -12.52
CA TYR A 498 2.90 -10.53 -12.45
C TYR A 498 3.40 -11.00 -13.82
N GLY A 499 4.72 -11.14 -13.95
CA GLY A 499 5.35 -11.41 -15.24
C GLY A 499 5.05 -10.30 -16.24
N LYS A 500 4.45 -10.67 -17.38
CA LYS A 500 4.01 -9.74 -18.44
C LYS A 500 2.58 -9.21 -18.24
N TYR A 501 1.92 -9.55 -17.14
CA TYR A 501 0.53 -9.19 -16.90
C TYR A 501 0.40 -8.08 -15.85
N TYR A 502 -0.39 -7.07 -16.18
CA TYR A 502 -1.04 -6.20 -15.20
C TYR A 502 -2.39 -6.82 -14.81
N MET A 503 -2.70 -6.85 -13.53
CA MET A 503 -3.94 -7.44 -13.02
C MET A 503 -4.60 -6.45 -12.06
N LEU A 504 -5.83 -6.03 -12.37
CA LEU A 504 -6.67 -5.25 -11.45
C LEU A 504 -7.79 -6.14 -10.94
N PHE A 505 -7.71 -6.50 -9.66
CA PHE A 505 -8.73 -7.26 -8.96
C PHE A 505 -9.78 -6.33 -8.36
N MET A 506 -11.02 -6.76 -8.44
CA MET A 506 -12.23 -6.06 -8.01
C MET A 506 -13.13 -7.09 -7.33
N GLU A 507 -12.68 -7.55 -6.16
CA GLU A 507 -13.23 -8.67 -5.38
C GLU A 507 -13.36 -9.98 -6.14
N GLU A 508 -14.55 -10.33 -6.65
CA GLU A 508 -14.80 -11.59 -7.35
C GLU A 508 -14.37 -11.54 -8.82
N LYS A 509 -13.87 -10.40 -9.29
CA LYS A 509 -13.56 -10.17 -10.70
C LYS A 509 -12.16 -9.61 -10.87
N ALA A 510 -11.59 -9.78 -12.05
CA ALA A 510 -10.36 -9.10 -12.43
C ALA A 510 -10.35 -8.73 -13.91
N VAL A 511 -9.72 -7.60 -14.23
CA VAL A 511 -9.29 -7.30 -15.60
C VAL A 511 -7.79 -7.49 -15.71
N ILE A 512 -7.38 -8.23 -16.73
CA ILE A 512 -5.98 -8.61 -16.97
C ILE A 512 -5.53 -7.92 -18.25
N MET A 513 -4.33 -7.36 -18.25
CA MET A 513 -3.73 -6.71 -19.41
C MET A 513 -2.32 -7.19 -19.65
N GLU A 514 -1.96 -7.36 -20.91
CA GLU A 514 -0.59 -7.48 -21.39
C GLU A 514 -0.40 -6.58 -22.61
N TYR A 515 0.86 -6.31 -22.97
CA TYR A 515 1.17 -5.65 -24.23
C TYR A 515 1.39 -6.66 -25.35
N ASN A 516 0.79 -6.42 -26.52
CA ASN A 516 1.09 -7.20 -27.71
C ASN A 516 2.46 -6.81 -28.31
N ALA A 517 2.87 -7.49 -29.38
CA ALA A 517 4.13 -7.23 -30.07
C ALA A 517 4.28 -5.80 -30.64
N LYS A 518 3.18 -5.03 -30.76
CA LYS A 518 3.17 -3.63 -31.18
C LYS A 518 3.17 -2.65 -30.00
N GLY A 519 3.15 -3.14 -28.76
CA GLY A 519 3.04 -2.33 -27.55
C GLY A 519 1.63 -1.82 -27.24
N GLU A 520 0.59 -2.41 -27.86
CA GLU A 520 -0.80 -2.03 -27.60
C GLU A 520 -1.36 -2.86 -26.42
N PRO A 521 -2.19 -2.27 -25.54
CA PRO A 521 -2.76 -2.97 -24.40
C PRO A 521 -3.85 -3.95 -24.83
N CYS A 522 -3.73 -5.20 -24.39
CA CYS A 522 -4.61 -6.30 -24.72
C CYS A 522 -5.28 -6.82 -23.46
N TRP A 523 -6.62 -6.78 -23.44
CA TRP A 523 -7.40 -6.96 -22.23
C TRP A 523 -8.17 -8.28 -22.20
N TYR A 524 -8.30 -8.83 -21.00
CA TYR A 524 -9.07 -10.03 -20.67
C TYR A 524 -9.82 -9.85 -19.36
N TYR A 525 -10.86 -10.65 -19.13
CA TYR A 525 -11.71 -10.53 -17.95
C TYR A 525 -11.91 -11.86 -17.24
N TRP A 526 -11.66 -11.89 -15.94
CA TRP A 526 -11.77 -13.07 -15.09
C TRP A 526 -12.87 -12.87 -14.05
N ASP A 527 -13.61 -13.94 -13.78
CA ASP A 527 -14.71 -14.04 -12.84
C ASP A 527 -14.51 -15.28 -11.96
N PHE A 528 -14.37 -15.05 -10.66
CA PHE A 528 -14.14 -16.04 -9.60
C PHE A 528 -15.45 -16.46 -8.91
N GLY A 529 -16.60 -16.14 -9.49
CA GLY A 529 -17.92 -16.46 -8.97
C GLY A 529 -18.20 -15.71 -7.67
N ASN A 530 -18.22 -16.44 -6.56
CA ASN A 530 -18.46 -15.89 -5.23
C ASN A 530 -17.21 -15.88 -4.34
N ILE A 531 -16.05 -16.30 -4.87
CA ILE A 531 -14.77 -16.22 -4.16
C ILE A 531 -14.24 -14.80 -4.30
N LYS A 532 -13.93 -14.14 -3.18
CA LYS A 532 -13.41 -12.77 -3.17
C LYS A 532 -11.91 -12.77 -3.06
N VAL A 533 -11.21 -12.17 -4.03
CA VAL A 533 -9.77 -11.94 -3.91
C VAL A 533 -9.54 -10.59 -3.21
N LYS A 534 -8.91 -10.63 -2.04
CA LYS A 534 -8.70 -9.49 -1.12
C LYS A 534 -7.27 -8.98 -1.09
N GLY A 535 -6.36 -9.56 -1.86
CA GLY A 535 -4.99 -9.08 -2.01
C GLY A 535 -4.14 -10.07 -2.79
N ALA A 536 -2.94 -9.64 -3.14
CA ALA A 536 -1.94 -10.51 -3.73
C ALA A 536 -0.53 -10.05 -3.38
N ALA A 537 0.42 -10.96 -3.49
CA ALA A 537 1.84 -10.68 -3.38
C ALA A 537 2.61 -11.48 -4.41
N VAL A 538 3.68 -10.90 -4.96
CA VAL A 538 4.66 -11.65 -5.74
C VAL A 538 5.88 -11.84 -4.86
N SER A 539 6.20 -13.10 -4.55
CA SER A 539 7.40 -13.46 -3.81
C SER A 539 8.09 -14.63 -4.51
N GLU A 540 9.42 -14.57 -4.62
CA GLU A 540 10.23 -15.55 -5.34
C GLU A 540 9.72 -15.86 -6.76
N GLY A 541 9.20 -14.83 -7.45
CA GLY A 541 8.64 -14.97 -8.80
C GLY A 541 7.31 -15.74 -8.89
N LYS A 542 6.66 -16.02 -7.76
CA LYS A 542 5.35 -16.69 -7.70
C LYS A 542 4.28 -15.74 -7.20
N LEU A 543 3.11 -15.77 -7.84
CA LEU A 543 1.94 -15.03 -7.41
C LEU A 543 1.20 -15.79 -6.30
N LEU A 544 1.12 -15.16 -5.13
CA LEU A 544 0.29 -15.56 -4.01
C LEU A 544 -0.98 -14.70 -3.98
N LEU A 545 -2.14 -15.33 -3.85
CA LEU A 545 -3.43 -14.67 -3.72
C LEU A 545 -3.96 -14.82 -2.30
N PHE A 546 -4.67 -13.81 -1.83
CA PHE A 546 -5.41 -13.81 -0.57
C PHE A 546 -6.89 -13.82 -0.89
N CYS A 547 -7.59 -14.87 -0.46
CA CYS A 547 -8.95 -15.16 -0.87
C CYS A 547 -9.86 -15.29 0.34
N VAL A 548 -11.10 -14.84 0.20
CA VAL A 548 -12.19 -15.11 1.12
C VAL A 548 -13.18 -16.05 0.42
N GLY A 549 -13.54 -17.13 1.10
CA GLY A 549 -14.49 -18.12 0.62
C GLY A 549 -15.87 -17.56 0.35
N SER A 550 -16.70 -18.30 -0.38
CA SER A 550 -18.02 -17.81 -0.77
C SER A 550 -19.00 -17.63 0.40
N ASP A 551 -18.67 -18.15 1.59
CA ASP A 551 -19.40 -17.92 2.83
C ASP A 551 -19.02 -16.61 3.52
N ASN A 552 -18.02 -15.88 3.02
CA ASN A 552 -17.40 -14.70 3.62
C ASN A 552 -16.74 -14.94 4.99
N LYS A 553 -16.49 -16.19 5.39
CA LYS A 553 -16.00 -16.55 6.73
C LYS A 553 -14.60 -17.14 6.72
N VAL A 554 -14.19 -17.83 5.66
CA VAL A 554 -12.83 -18.42 5.59
C VAL A 554 -11.91 -17.54 4.77
N PHE A 555 -10.85 -17.04 5.41
CA PHE A 555 -9.76 -16.32 4.75
C PHE A 555 -8.58 -17.26 4.55
N TYR A 556 -7.98 -17.29 3.36
CA TYR A 556 -6.93 -18.26 3.03
C TYR A 556 -6.00 -17.73 1.94
N THR A 557 -4.82 -18.33 1.84
CA THR A 557 -3.89 -18.07 0.74
C THR A 557 -4.06 -19.08 -0.38
N ALA A 558 -3.80 -18.68 -1.62
CA ALA A 558 -3.93 -19.55 -2.79
C ALA A 558 -2.92 -19.19 -3.88
N ARG A 559 -2.78 -20.07 -4.88
CA ARG A 559 -1.96 -19.85 -6.07
C ARG A 559 -2.77 -20.09 -7.33
N LEU A 560 -2.34 -19.50 -8.44
CA LEU A 560 -2.94 -19.75 -9.75
C LEU A 560 -2.43 -21.09 -10.32
N SER A 561 -3.30 -22.11 -10.39
CA SER A 561 -3.02 -23.37 -11.08
C SER A 561 -4.30 -24.19 -11.36
N GLY A 562 -4.19 -25.19 -12.24
CA GLY A 562 -5.34 -26.05 -12.58
C GLY A 562 -6.44 -25.34 -13.36
N ASN A 563 -7.62 -25.97 -13.43
CA ASN A 563 -8.80 -25.52 -14.18
C ASN A 563 -10.06 -25.37 -13.31
N THR A 564 -9.89 -25.32 -11.99
CA THR A 564 -10.97 -25.15 -11.00
C THR A 564 -10.53 -24.17 -9.92
N ASP A 565 -11.48 -23.46 -9.35
CA ASP A 565 -11.23 -22.61 -8.19
C ASP A 565 -11.52 -23.37 -6.89
N THR A 566 -10.62 -23.23 -5.93
CA THR A 566 -10.75 -23.78 -4.58
C THR A 566 -11.58 -22.79 -3.78
N ASP A 567 -12.79 -23.18 -3.41
CA ASP A 567 -13.66 -22.44 -2.51
C ASP A 567 -13.60 -23.09 -1.11
N MET A 568 -12.97 -22.40 -0.16
CA MET A 568 -12.92 -22.83 1.24
C MET A 568 -14.08 -22.25 2.03
N ARG A 569 -14.79 -23.09 2.76
CA ARG A 569 -15.94 -22.68 3.58
C ARG A 569 -16.01 -23.47 4.87
N TYR A 570 -16.69 -22.91 5.86
CA TYR A 570 -17.11 -23.66 7.03
C TYR A 570 -18.25 -24.63 6.67
N VAL A 571 -18.11 -25.89 7.09
CA VAL A 571 -19.16 -26.91 7.08
C VAL A 571 -19.27 -27.42 8.52
N GLY A 572 -20.24 -26.89 9.26
CA GLY A 572 -20.21 -27.00 10.72
C GLY A 572 -19.05 -26.20 11.30
N THR A 573 -18.19 -26.84 12.09
CA THR A 573 -16.97 -26.23 12.66
C THR A 573 -15.73 -26.43 11.80
N ASP A 574 -15.79 -27.31 10.80
CA ASP A 574 -14.64 -27.70 9.99
C ASP A 574 -14.54 -26.87 8.71
N ILE A 575 -13.32 -26.64 8.25
CA ILE A 575 -13.06 -25.98 6.97
C ILE A 575 -12.92 -27.02 5.88
N THR A 576 -13.77 -26.90 4.86
CA THR A 576 -13.75 -27.75 3.68
C THR A 576 -13.30 -26.96 2.47
N ALA A 577 -12.33 -27.49 1.73
CA ALA A 577 -11.90 -26.96 0.44
C ALA A 577 -12.63 -27.68 -0.70
N SER A 578 -13.51 -26.99 -1.41
CA SER A 578 -14.29 -27.55 -2.53
C SER A 578 -13.79 -27.02 -3.87
N GLN A 579 -13.63 -27.89 -4.87
CA GLN A 579 -13.24 -27.48 -6.22
C GLN A 579 -14.48 -27.04 -7.02
N LYS A 580 -14.42 -25.85 -7.61
CA LYS A 580 -15.48 -25.22 -8.41
C LYS A 580 -15.01 -25.03 -9.84
N SER A 581 -15.72 -25.64 -10.77
CA SER A 581 -15.58 -25.34 -12.20
C SER A 581 -16.06 -23.92 -12.50
N PHE A 582 -15.44 -23.27 -13.48
CA PHE A 582 -15.85 -21.96 -13.98
C PHE A 582 -16.02 -22.01 -15.50
N THR A 583 -16.93 -21.19 -16.02
CA THR A 583 -17.17 -21.07 -17.46
C THR A 583 -16.06 -20.25 -18.10
N SER A 584 -15.36 -20.85 -19.06
CA SER A 584 -14.49 -20.16 -20.00
C SER A 584 -15.27 -19.87 -21.28
N ARG A 585 -15.35 -18.61 -21.70
CA ARG A 585 -16.12 -18.18 -22.87
C ARG A 585 -15.35 -17.11 -23.64
N PHE A 586 -15.40 -17.17 -24.96
CA PHE A 586 -14.97 -16.06 -25.81
C PHE A 586 -15.98 -15.79 -26.91
N THR A 587 -16.02 -14.54 -27.37
CA THR A 587 -16.74 -14.11 -28.56
C THR A 587 -15.78 -13.37 -29.48
N THR A 588 -15.73 -13.76 -30.75
CA THR A 588 -14.91 -13.05 -31.75
C THR A 588 -15.40 -11.61 -31.93
N ALA A 589 -14.56 -10.74 -32.49
CA ALA A 589 -15.06 -9.46 -33.00
C ALA A 589 -16.18 -9.71 -34.04
N HIS A 590 -17.16 -8.81 -34.09
CA HIS A 590 -18.22 -8.86 -35.08
C HIS A 590 -17.65 -8.45 -36.44
N LEU A 591 -17.61 -9.42 -37.36
CA LEU A 591 -17.23 -9.20 -38.75
C LEU A 591 -18.39 -8.51 -39.46
N ASP A 592 -18.27 -7.21 -39.70
CA ASP A 592 -19.23 -6.46 -40.50
C ASP A 592 -18.99 -6.74 -42.00
N PHE A 593 -20.00 -7.24 -42.70
CA PHE A 593 -19.95 -7.48 -44.14
C PHE A 593 -20.47 -6.31 -44.99
N GLY A 594 -20.80 -5.18 -44.36
CA GLY A 594 -21.19 -3.93 -45.00
C GLY A 594 -22.69 -3.79 -45.27
N SER A 595 -23.04 -3.05 -46.34
CA SER A 595 -24.42 -2.69 -46.71
C SER A 595 -25.38 -3.88 -46.77
N ILE A 596 -26.65 -3.64 -46.36
CA ILE A 596 -27.80 -4.57 -46.44
C ILE A 596 -28.00 -5.12 -47.87
N ALA A 597 -27.54 -4.39 -48.90
CA ALA A 597 -27.61 -4.80 -50.29
C ALA A 597 -26.57 -5.85 -50.71
N SER A 598 -25.60 -6.17 -49.85
CA SER A 598 -24.44 -7.05 -50.13
C SER A 598 -24.32 -8.23 -49.18
N LYS A 599 -25.48 -8.81 -48.84
CA LYS A 599 -25.69 -10.04 -48.07
C LYS A 599 -24.67 -11.14 -48.37
N LYS A 600 -24.13 -11.77 -47.31
CA LYS A 600 -23.21 -12.91 -47.45
C LYS A 600 -23.89 -14.23 -47.13
N LEU A 601 -23.46 -15.28 -47.82
CA LEU A 601 -23.72 -16.68 -47.47
C LEU A 601 -22.50 -17.20 -46.72
N ILE A 602 -22.66 -17.60 -45.47
CA ILE A 602 -21.60 -18.25 -44.69
C ILE A 602 -21.60 -19.74 -45.03
N GLY A 603 -20.59 -20.18 -45.76
CA GLY A 603 -20.48 -21.55 -46.27
C GLY A 603 -19.93 -22.52 -45.24
N SER A 604 -18.89 -22.12 -44.50
CA SER A 604 -18.34 -22.93 -43.41
C SER A 604 -17.51 -22.08 -42.45
N VAL A 605 -17.42 -22.52 -41.21
CA VAL A 605 -16.50 -22.01 -40.20
C VAL A 605 -15.60 -23.15 -39.77
N THR A 606 -14.30 -22.95 -39.84
CA THR A 606 -13.31 -23.89 -39.30
C THR A 606 -12.68 -23.26 -38.07
N ALA A 607 -12.76 -23.92 -36.92
CA ALA A 607 -12.21 -23.43 -35.67
C ALA A 607 -11.31 -24.50 -35.04
N SER A 608 -10.12 -24.10 -34.61
CA SER A 608 -9.20 -24.96 -33.86
C SER A 608 -9.49 -24.83 -32.37
N LEU A 609 -10.15 -25.82 -31.77
CA LEU A 609 -10.65 -25.77 -30.39
C LEU A 609 -10.27 -27.03 -29.61
N SER A 610 -10.05 -26.91 -28.30
CA SER A 610 -9.95 -28.05 -27.39
C SER A 610 -10.66 -27.76 -26.07
N SER A 611 -11.27 -28.78 -25.48
CA SER A 611 -11.86 -28.73 -24.15
C SER A 611 -11.67 -30.09 -23.46
N ASN A 612 -11.57 -30.11 -22.13
CA ASN A 612 -11.52 -31.37 -21.39
C ASN A 612 -12.85 -32.15 -21.42
N GLY A 613 -13.94 -31.48 -21.83
CA GLY A 613 -15.26 -32.09 -21.98
C GLY A 613 -16.00 -31.58 -23.21
N TYR A 614 -17.10 -30.88 -22.95
CA TYR A 614 -17.94 -30.30 -23.99
C TYR A 614 -17.65 -28.80 -24.17
N ALA A 615 -17.74 -28.35 -25.42
CA ALA A 615 -17.84 -26.94 -25.76
C ALA A 615 -19.14 -26.67 -26.52
N ASP A 616 -19.87 -25.67 -26.09
CA ASP A 616 -21.06 -25.17 -26.77
C ASP A 616 -20.65 -24.06 -27.75
N ILE A 617 -21.10 -24.15 -29.00
CA ILE A 617 -20.77 -23.17 -30.06
C ILE A 617 -22.03 -22.45 -30.54
N TYR A 618 -21.91 -21.13 -30.59
CA TYR A 618 -22.96 -20.22 -31.07
C TYR A 618 -22.43 -19.40 -32.23
N ILE A 619 -23.27 -19.17 -33.23
CA ILE A 619 -22.99 -18.23 -34.32
C ILE A 619 -24.12 -17.21 -34.36
N ASN A 620 -23.75 -15.93 -34.33
CA ASN A 620 -24.70 -14.81 -34.25
C ASN A 620 -25.72 -14.98 -33.12
N GLY A 621 -25.26 -15.48 -31.96
CA GLY A 621 -26.07 -15.73 -30.77
C GLY A 621 -27.00 -16.94 -30.84
N LYS A 622 -27.07 -17.65 -31.97
CA LYS A 622 -27.89 -18.87 -32.10
C LYS A 622 -27.03 -20.09 -31.78
N SER A 623 -27.50 -20.91 -30.83
CA SER A 623 -26.87 -22.18 -30.51
C SER A 623 -26.95 -23.10 -31.72
N LEU A 624 -25.82 -23.67 -32.10
CA LEU A 624 -25.69 -24.55 -33.27
C LEU A 624 -25.37 -25.97 -32.87
N ASP A 625 -24.39 -26.14 -31.97
CA ASP A 625 -23.83 -27.46 -31.71
C ASP A 625 -23.21 -27.54 -30.31
N ARG A 626 -23.36 -28.71 -29.67
CA ARG A 626 -22.65 -29.09 -28.45
C ARG A 626 -21.65 -30.15 -28.82
N LEU A 627 -20.38 -29.79 -28.84
CA LEU A 627 -19.33 -30.66 -29.33
C LEU A 627 -18.52 -31.23 -28.18
N ARG A 628 -18.34 -32.55 -28.18
CA ARG A 628 -17.35 -33.20 -27.33
C ARG A 628 -15.98 -33.06 -27.97
N LEU A 629 -15.13 -32.21 -27.40
CA LEU A 629 -13.79 -31.92 -27.95
C LEU A 629 -12.69 -32.71 -27.24
N SER A 630 -13.05 -33.78 -26.51
CA SER A 630 -12.15 -34.51 -25.62
C SER A 630 -10.93 -35.07 -26.36
N GLY A 631 -9.77 -34.49 -26.11
CA GLY A 631 -8.50 -35.21 -26.15
C GLY A 631 -8.17 -35.63 -24.72
N LYS A 632 -8.05 -36.93 -24.44
CA LYS A 632 -7.49 -37.38 -23.16
C LYS A 632 -6.07 -36.81 -23.05
N SER A 633 -5.79 -36.10 -21.95
CA SER A 633 -4.50 -35.50 -21.66
C SER A 633 -3.35 -36.51 -21.48
N SER A 634 -3.61 -37.83 -21.52
CA SER A 634 -2.61 -38.86 -21.26
C SER A 634 -1.80 -39.31 -22.48
N ASP A 635 -2.24 -39.04 -23.72
CA ASP A 635 -1.60 -39.62 -24.91
C ASP A 635 -0.90 -38.59 -25.81
N CYS A 636 -0.96 -37.29 -25.46
CA CYS A 636 -0.28 -36.22 -26.21
C CYS A 636 0.33 -35.22 -25.24
N GLY A 637 1.64 -35.30 -25.00
CA GLY A 637 2.41 -34.37 -24.15
C GLY A 637 2.49 -32.91 -24.65
N CYS A 638 1.57 -32.47 -25.51
CA CYS A 638 1.39 -31.11 -26.00
C CYS A 638 -0.10 -30.95 -26.39
N GLY A 639 -0.79 -29.91 -25.89
CA GLY A 639 -2.21 -29.66 -26.15
C GLY A 639 -2.58 -29.57 -27.63
N ALA A 640 -3.01 -30.69 -28.21
CA ALA A 640 -3.49 -30.78 -29.58
C ALA A 640 -4.88 -30.13 -29.69
N LEU A 641 -5.01 -29.12 -30.55
CA LEU A 641 -6.29 -28.51 -30.89
C LEU A 641 -7.03 -29.41 -31.88
N ASN A 642 -8.33 -29.64 -31.66
CA ASN A 642 -9.17 -30.29 -32.64
C ASN A 642 -9.61 -29.27 -33.69
N THR A 643 -9.49 -29.63 -34.97
CA THR A 643 -10.06 -28.81 -36.04
C THR A 643 -11.52 -29.17 -36.22
N VAL A 644 -12.41 -28.25 -35.86
CA VAL A 644 -13.85 -28.38 -36.00
C VAL A 644 -14.30 -27.64 -37.26
N LYS A 645 -15.05 -28.30 -38.13
CA LYS A 645 -15.70 -27.66 -39.29
C LYS A 645 -17.20 -27.60 -39.07
N ILE A 646 -17.73 -26.39 -38.96
CA ILE A 646 -19.15 -26.08 -38.77
C ILE A 646 -19.72 -25.61 -40.10
N ILE A 647 -20.91 -26.10 -40.46
CA ILE A 647 -21.61 -25.71 -41.70
C ILE A 647 -22.93 -25.05 -41.31
N PRO A 648 -22.94 -23.74 -41.00
CA PRO A 648 -24.09 -23.11 -40.37
C PRO A 648 -25.21 -22.71 -41.35
N HIS A 649 -24.99 -22.83 -42.66
CA HIS A 649 -25.96 -22.51 -43.72
C HIS A 649 -26.67 -21.16 -43.55
N ILE A 650 -25.96 -20.12 -43.10
CA ILE A 650 -26.53 -18.79 -42.86
C ILE A 650 -26.59 -18.02 -44.18
N TYR A 651 -27.80 -17.80 -44.69
CA TYR A 651 -28.08 -16.96 -45.84
C TYR A 651 -28.39 -15.52 -45.41
N GLY A 652 -27.79 -14.55 -46.09
CA GLY A 652 -28.18 -13.15 -45.91
C GLY A 652 -27.57 -12.46 -44.69
N ALA A 653 -26.41 -12.93 -44.21
CA ALA A 653 -25.73 -12.34 -43.07
C ALA A 653 -25.15 -10.96 -43.41
N ASN A 654 -25.46 -9.96 -42.58
CA ASN A 654 -24.82 -8.64 -42.60
C ASN A 654 -23.62 -8.60 -41.63
N GLU A 655 -23.62 -9.44 -40.60
CA GLU A 655 -22.52 -9.60 -39.66
C GLU A 655 -22.27 -11.08 -39.33
N PHE A 656 -21.07 -11.39 -38.85
CA PHE A 656 -20.72 -12.69 -38.30
C PHE A 656 -19.93 -12.56 -37.00
N TYR A 657 -20.28 -13.34 -35.99
CA TYR A 657 -19.44 -13.62 -34.84
C TYR A 657 -19.65 -15.05 -34.34
N LEU A 658 -18.60 -15.61 -33.74
CA LEU A 658 -18.62 -16.92 -33.11
C LEU A 658 -18.40 -16.76 -31.62
N THR A 659 -19.21 -17.46 -30.83
CA THR A 659 -19.01 -17.64 -29.39
C THR A 659 -18.77 -19.12 -29.11
N ALA A 660 -17.78 -19.42 -28.28
CA ALA A 660 -17.60 -20.76 -27.74
C ALA A 660 -17.45 -20.69 -26.21
N GLU A 661 -18.03 -21.67 -25.52
CA GLU A 661 -17.97 -21.77 -24.07
C GLU A 661 -17.79 -23.19 -23.57
N SER A 662 -17.14 -23.34 -22.41
CA SER A 662 -17.01 -24.62 -21.70
C SER A 662 -16.82 -24.40 -20.20
N ASN A 663 -17.32 -25.34 -19.39
CA ASN A 663 -17.13 -25.37 -17.94
C ASN A 663 -15.94 -26.25 -17.50
N GLU A 664 -15.26 -26.91 -18.44
CA GLU A 664 -14.19 -27.88 -18.13
C GLU A 664 -12.82 -27.42 -18.67
N GLY A 665 -12.72 -26.15 -19.05
CA GLY A 665 -11.56 -25.58 -19.73
C GLY A 665 -11.73 -25.56 -21.25
N LEU A 666 -11.17 -24.52 -21.87
CA LEU A 666 -11.29 -24.21 -23.29
C LEU A 666 -9.96 -23.64 -23.78
N THR A 667 -9.51 -24.07 -24.95
CA THR A 667 -8.44 -23.41 -25.70
C THR A 667 -8.88 -23.23 -27.14
N ALA A 668 -8.58 -22.05 -27.69
CA ALA A 668 -8.85 -21.71 -29.08
C ALA A 668 -7.56 -21.27 -29.79
N GLY A 669 -7.41 -21.76 -31.03
CA GLY A 669 -6.43 -21.32 -32.02
C GLY A 669 -7.12 -20.76 -33.26
N GLU A 670 -6.60 -21.03 -34.45
CA GLU A 670 -7.09 -20.37 -35.68
C GLU A 670 -8.59 -20.59 -35.94
N ILE A 671 -9.29 -19.51 -36.28
CA ILE A 671 -10.67 -19.49 -36.75
C ILE A 671 -10.69 -18.96 -38.18
N THR A 672 -11.22 -19.74 -39.11
CA THR A 672 -11.39 -19.41 -40.52
C THR A 672 -12.87 -19.42 -40.90
N VAL A 673 -13.38 -18.29 -41.40
CA VAL A 673 -14.75 -18.12 -41.88
C VAL A 673 -14.73 -18.08 -43.40
N SER A 674 -15.37 -19.04 -44.05
CA SER A 674 -15.59 -19.06 -45.50
C SER A 674 -16.96 -18.49 -45.85
N TYR A 675 -17.00 -17.47 -46.71
CA TYR A 675 -18.24 -16.82 -47.11
C TYR A 675 -18.27 -16.48 -48.61
N LYS A 676 -19.47 -16.28 -49.15
CA LYS A 676 -19.72 -15.88 -50.54
C LYS A 676 -20.61 -14.64 -50.56
N THR A 677 -20.45 -13.80 -51.57
CA THR A 677 -21.39 -12.69 -51.80
C THR A 677 -22.61 -13.20 -52.55
N VAL A 678 -23.80 -12.94 -52.04
CA VAL A 678 -25.06 -13.25 -52.72
C VAL A 678 -25.50 -11.97 -53.43
N LYS A 679 -25.73 -12.06 -54.74
CA LYS A 679 -26.33 -10.97 -55.53
C LYS A 679 -27.84 -11.12 -55.56
#